data_AF-A0A317T8P4-F1
#
_entry.id   AF-A0A317T8P4-F1
#
_cell.length_a   1.000
_cell.length_b   1.000
_cell.length_c   1.000
_cell.angle_alpha   90.00
_cell.angle_beta   90.00
_cell.angle_gamma   90.00
#
_symmetry.space_group_name_H-M   'P 1'
#
loop_
_entity.id
_entity.type
_entity.pdbx_description
1 polymer ?
#
loop_
_entity_poly.entity_id
_entity_poly.type
_entity_poly.pdbx_seq_one_letter_code
_entity_poly.pdbx_strand_id
1 'polypeptide(L)'
;MPFKLQDELMNATSRNHIAGVYWSSRDMGPGPLGNHHFFTFVYTDEEQARRVTGRWKGWNVRYHQEVNDSGLVIFFTTVGVDQDSNKNIVYKFNPESDLWSINEIAKEGNTDPGSVDWDLQAHRISHQASTTHFASYEALMDAILEKIFNFKEQREIGNTVPYTLRDENCAAGVNSVLASLGYPEPYRTAVGEFSGIDWGEEDIIPASLYRMNYVGNKKSLELHSSGCEYVARMHSENKEDFTSIVGAMNNGYNGCAYCLKEFDTDTLQHPQKIFKLHLIGLACKETEDFTGADSAYLRVNGIRVWGPVRMNNGDAKTLTDVPPIEFSGNAKVALFDKDSGASIDYYVGNQPLDEDDELGVATISSALSGAGEKSYVFNKDGANYTLICKVVEYDVNTGTPVPATSYELFLESLTCFETEDFTGADETYLLANNMLKWGPKSMNDGDTKDLSEIGAIEFHGSVRLDLYDQDGSIPSDDDDHLGHVLITPSANGLGTQGHRFKGDGAHYLLKYHVGQRSTEDPINSECRLRLISLKCHETEDVTGSDHAYLHVNNILKWGPRAINNGQTRDLTGVEPISFRDTIRIDLYDEDTGSWFDEDDHIDKEIISKADANLGVKERKLKGDGASYTLKYEVLL
;
A
#
# COMPACT_ATOMS: atom_id res chain seq x y z
N MET A 1 -46.44 -6.75 -9.95
CA MET A 1 -45.73 -6.02 -8.89
C MET A 1 -44.25 -6.32 -9.02
N PRO A 2 -43.36 -5.33 -8.80
CA PRO A 2 -41.92 -5.56 -8.85
C PRO A 2 -41.50 -6.59 -7.79
N PHE A 3 -40.46 -7.36 -8.09
CA PHE A 3 -39.78 -8.17 -7.08
C PHE A 3 -39.10 -7.23 -6.08
N LYS A 4 -39.23 -7.50 -4.79
CA LYS A 4 -38.72 -6.67 -3.69
C LYS A 4 -37.56 -7.38 -3.00
N LEU A 5 -36.39 -6.75 -2.93
CA LEU A 5 -35.21 -7.37 -2.32
C LEU A 5 -35.38 -7.52 -0.79
N GLN A 6 -35.96 -6.52 -0.15
CA GLN A 6 -36.16 -6.48 1.30
C GLN A 6 -37.07 -7.60 1.82
N ASP A 7 -37.97 -8.11 0.98
CA ASP A 7 -38.87 -9.21 1.36
C ASP A 7 -38.18 -10.59 1.29
N GLU A 8 -37.03 -10.67 0.61
CA GLU A 8 -36.45 -11.95 0.16
C GLU A 8 -35.01 -12.15 0.64
N LEU A 9 -34.22 -11.07 0.82
CA LEU A 9 -32.77 -11.14 1.05
C LEU A 9 -32.40 -11.93 2.30
N MET A 10 -33.05 -11.62 3.43
CA MET A 10 -32.77 -12.23 4.74
C MET A 10 -32.85 -13.76 4.72
N ASN A 11 -33.88 -14.30 4.04
CA ASN A 11 -34.19 -15.72 4.01
C ASN A 11 -33.71 -16.45 2.73
N ALA A 12 -33.05 -15.74 1.83
CA ALA A 12 -32.63 -16.29 0.54
C ALA A 12 -31.58 -17.38 0.73
N THR A 13 -31.88 -18.60 0.28
CA THR A 13 -30.93 -19.74 0.29
C THR A 13 -30.15 -19.89 -1.02
N SER A 14 -30.41 -19.02 -2.01
CA SER A 14 -29.76 -19.04 -3.32
C SER A 14 -29.53 -17.64 -3.86
N ARG A 15 -28.28 -17.33 -4.24
CA ARG A 15 -27.93 -16.06 -4.90
C ARG A 15 -28.69 -15.85 -6.21
N ASN A 16 -28.95 -16.92 -6.98
CA ASN A 16 -29.67 -16.80 -8.26
C ASN A 16 -31.11 -16.29 -8.09
N HIS A 17 -31.73 -16.52 -6.93
CA HIS A 17 -33.06 -16.01 -6.64
C HIS A 17 -33.07 -14.49 -6.46
N ILE A 18 -32.03 -13.94 -5.81
CA ILE A 18 -31.90 -12.52 -5.44
C ILE A 18 -30.97 -11.71 -6.36
N ALA A 19 -30.23 -12.35 -7.27
CA ALA A 19 -29.33 -11.65 -8.17
C ALA A 19 -30.10 -10.75 -9.14
N GLY A 20 -29.55 -9.56 -9.38
CA GLY A 20 -30.17 -8.58 -10.26
C GLY A 20 -29.71 -7.15 -10.01
N VAL A 21 -30.40 -6.23 -10.67
CA VAL A 21 -30.25 -4.79 -10.49
C VAL A 21 -31.52 -4.26 -9.85
N TYR A 22 -31.37 -3.40 -8.86
CA TYR A 22 -32.47 -2.83 -8.09
C TYR A 22 -32.41 -1.31 -8.12
N TRP A 23 -33.57 -0.68 -8.26
CA TRP A 23 -33.77 0.69 -7.80
C TRP A 23 -34.04 0.58 -6.31
N SER A 24 -33.16 1.18 -5.52
CA SER A 24 -33.21 1.15 -4.07
C SER A 24 -33.53 2.54 -3.52
N SER A 25 -34.22 2.56 -2.39
CA SER A 25 -34.58 3.74 -1.62
C SER A 25 -34.41 3.44 -0.13
N ARG A 26 -33.89 4.39 0.63
CA ARG A 26 -33.79 4.32 2.09
C ARG A 26 -34.11 5.68 2.71
N ASP A 27 -34.39 5.71 4.00
CA ASP A 27 -34.59 6.95 4.74
C ASP A 27 -33.32 7.82 4.76
N MET A 28 -33.51 9.15 4.86
CA MET A 28 -32.42 10.12 5.01
C MET A 28 -32.00 10.30 6.48
N GLY A 29 -31.73 9.22 7.20
CA GLY A 29 -31.18 9.27 8.57
C GLY A 29 -31.98 10.15 9.54
N PRO A 30 -31.36 10.92 10.47
CA PRO A 30 -32.07 11.73 11.45
C PRO A 30 -32.83 12.95 10.86
N GLY A 31 -32.87 13.10 9.53
CA GLY A 31 -33.61 14.16 8.84
C GLY A 31 -35.08 13.78 8.65
N PRO A 32 -36.05 14.68 8.91
CA PRO A 32 -37.42 14.25 9.16
C PRO A 32 -38.26 13.86 7.94
N LEU A 33 -37.82 14.05 6.69
CA LEU A 33 -38.66 13.82 5.51
C LEU A 33 -37.83 13.55 4.23
N GLY A 34 -38.06 12.40 3.59
CA GLY A 34 -37.63 12.12 2.21
C GLY A 34 -36.73 10.88 2.08
N ASN A 35 -36.71 10.34 0.88
CA ASN A 35 -35.99 9.13 0.54
C ASN A 35 -34.67 9.42 -0.22
N HIS A 36 -33.64 8.62 0.04
CA HIS A 36 -32.41 8.58 -0.74
C HIS A 36 -32.44 7.43 -1.75
N HIS A 37 -32.38 7.75 -3.04
CA HIS A 37 -32.46 6.75 -4.12
C HIS A 37 -31.07 6.41 -4.68
N PHE A 38 -30.87 5.12 -4.98
CA PHE A 38 -29.61 4.57 -5.47
C PHE A 38 -29.83 3.29 -6.27
N PHE A 39 -28.78 2.79 -6.93
CA PHE A 39 -28.79 1.45 -7.51
C PHE A 39 -28.17 0.44 -6.55
N THR A 40 -28.76 -0.77 -6.45
CA THR A 40 -28.10 -1.93 -5.85
C THR A 40 -27.88 -3.01 -6.92
N PHE A 41 -26.65 -3.48 -7.05
CA PHE A 41 -26.30 -4.66 -7.86
C PHE A 41 -26.09 -5.83 -6.93
N VAL A 42 -26.84 -6.92 -7.12
CA VAL A 42 -26.64 -8.18 -6.39
C VAL A 42 -26.14 -9.23 -7.38
N TYR A 43 -24.96 -9.80 -7.12
CA TYR A 43 -24.28 -10.70 -8.04
C TYR A 43 -24.66 -12.17 -7.79
N THR A 44 -24.64 -13.00 -8.85
CA THR A 44 -24.90 -14.46 -8.77
C THR A 44 -23.83 -15.19 -7.97
N ASP A 45 -22.60 -14.67 -8.01
CA ASP A 45 -21.40 -15.22 -7.40
C ASP A 45 -20.29 -14.16 -7.38
N GLU A 46 -19.20 -14.48 -6.70
CA GLU A 46 -18.04 -13.60 -6.60
C GLU A 46 -17.34 -13.40 -7.95
N GLU A 47 -17.41 -14.38 -8.85
CA GLU A 47 -16.76 -14.28 -10.16
C GLU A 47 -17.46 -13.24 -11.03
N GLN A 48 -18.79 -13.21 -11.03
CA GLN A 48 -19.57 -12.14 -11.66
C GLN A 48 -19.25 -10.79 -11.03
N ALA A 49 -19.18 -10.70 -9.71
CA ALA A 49 -18.80 -9.48 -9.02
C ALA A 49 -17.43 -8.98 -9.52
N ARG A 50 -16.42 -9.85 -9.53
CA ARG A 50 -15.07 -9.55 -10.03
C ARG A 50 -15.04 -9.16 -11.50
N ARG A 51 -15.82 -9.82 -12.37
CA ARG A 51 -15.89 -9.47 -13.80
C ARG A 51 -16.49 -8.09 -13.99
N VAL A 52 -17.62 -7.80 -13.35
CA VAL A 52 -18.27 -6.48 -13.43
C VAL A 52 -17.37 -5.42 -12.84
N THR A 53 -17.00 -5.52 -11.56
CA THR A 53 -16.20 -4.46 -10.90
C THR A 53 -14.79 -4.35 -11.50
N GLY A 54 -14.21 -5.46 -11.96
CA GLY A 54 -12.91 -5.51 -12.61
C GLY A 54 -12.84 -4.72 -13.93
N ARG A 55 -13.92 -4.74 -14.74
CA ARG A 55 -14.03 -3.90 -15.95
C ARG A 55 -13.97 -2.40 -15.64
N TRP A 56 -14.40 -2.01 -14.45
CA TRP A 56 -14.48 -0.62 -14.00
C TRP A 56 -13.47 -0.29 -12.88
N LYS A 57 -12.43 -1.12 -12.74
CA LYS A 57 -11.47 -1.07 -11.62
C LYS A 57 -10.76 0.28 -11.50
N GLY A 58 -10.36 0.90 -12.61
CA GLY A 58 -9.72 2.22 -12.55
C GLY A 58 -10.65 3.34 -12.06
N TRP A 59 -11.95 3.07 -11.95
CA TRP A 59 -12.93 3.97 -11.35
C TRP A 59 -13.34 3.57 -9.92
N ASN A 60 -12.57 2.70 -9.26
CA ASN A 60 -12.79 2.24 -7.89
C ASN A 60 -14.17 1.60 -7.65
N VAL A 61 -14.81 1.04 -8.68
CA VAL A 61 -16.01 0.22 -8.50
C VAL A 61 -15.62 -1.04 -7.74
N ARG A 62 -16.28 -1.31 -6.62
CA ARG A 62 -15.99 -2.43 -5.71
C ARG A 62 -17.27 -3.14 -5.31
N TYR A 63 -17.16 -4.42 -5.00
CA TYR A 63 -18.24 -5.17 -4.37
C TYR A 63 -17.96 -5.37 -2.89
N HIS A 64 -19.03 -5.48 -2.12
CA HIS A 64 -19.06 -5.84 -0.72
C HIS A 64 -19.59 -7.26 -0.58
N GLN A 65 -19.28 -7.85 0.57
CA GLN A 65 -19.76 -9.15 0.97
C GLN A 65 -20.53 -9.01 2.28
N GLU A 66 -21.68 -9.67 2.37
CA GLU A 66 -22.43 -9.86 3.60
C GLU A 66 -22.96 -11.30 3.67
N VAL A 67 -23.31 -11.78 4.86
CA VAL A 67 -23.95 -13.09 5.05
C VAL A 67 -25.37 -12.84 5.51
N ASN A 68 -26.40 -13.50 4.96
CA ASN A 68 -27.75 -13.38 5.51
C ASN A 68 -28.03 -14.36 6.65
N ASP A 69 -29.21 -14.31 7.26
CA ASP A 69 -29.61 -15.23 8.35
C ASP A 69 -29.65 -16.70 7.95
N SER A 70 -29.83 -16.99 6.66
CA SER A 70 -29.74 -18.37 6.16
C SER A 70 -28.30 -18.88 6.00
N GLY A 71 -27.29 -18.03 6.25
CA GLY A 71 -25.88 -18.33 6.04
C GLY A 71 -25.40 -18.15 4.59
N LEU A 72 -26.22 -17.57 3.71
CA LEU A 72 -25.86 -17.30 2.32
C LEU A 72 -24.94 -16.08 2.25
N VAL A 73 -23.76 -16.26 1.65
CA VAL A 73 -22.87 -15.15 1.30
C VAL A 73 -23.42 -14.40 0.09
N ILE A 74 -23.67 -13.11 0.25
CA ILE A 74 -24.17 -12.18 -0.76
C ILE A 74 -23.01 -11.29 -1.21
N PHE A 75 -22.93 -11.04 -2.52
CA PHE A 75 -22.00 -10.07 -3.09
C PHE A 75 -22.81 -8.95 -3.72
N PHE A 76 -22.49 -7.70 -3.41
CA PHE A 76 -23.25 -6.56 -3.93
C PHE A 76 -22.43 -5.28 -4.09
N THR A 77 -22.94 -4.34 -4.88
CA THR A 77 -22.40 -2.98 -5.03
C THR A 77 -23.56 -2.00 -4.95
N THR A 78 -23.38 -0.87 -4.28
CA THR A 78 -24.34 0.24 -4.31
C THR A 78 -23.79 1.42 -5.11
N VAL A 79 -24.67 2.14 -5.80
CA VAL A 79 -24.34 3.34 -6.56
C VAL A 79 -25.32 4.45 -6.18
N GLY A 80 -24.94 5.24 -5.18
CA GLY A 80 -25.71 6.34 -4.64
C GLY A 80 -25.64 7.59 -5.50
N VAL A 81 -26.72 8.36 -5.52
CA VAL A 81 -26.79 9.67 -6.16
C VAL A 81 -26.76 10.74 -5.07
N ASP A 82 -25.73 11.58 -5.10
CA ASP A 82 -25.48 12.57 -4.05
C ASP A 82 -25.08 13.90 -4.70
N GLN A 83 -24.69 14.87 -3.88
CA GLN A 83 -24.15 16.14 -4.29
C GLN A 83 -22.65 16.26 -3.95
N ASP A 84 -21.92 17.00 -4.78
CA ASP A 84 -20.55 17.44 -4.49
C ASP A 84 -20.53 18.70 -3.62
N SER A 85 -19.32 19.20 -3.30
CA SER A 85 -19.12 20.42 -2.51
C SER A 85 -19.71 21.68 -3.18
N ASN A 86 -19.93 21.65 -4.49
CA ASN A 86 -20.56 22.72 -5.26
C ASN A 86 -22.08 22.50 -5.44
N LYS A 87 -22.64 21.52 -4.72
CA LYS A 87 -24.05 21.12 -4.80
C LYS A 87 -24.46 20.69 -6.20
N ASN A 88 -23.59 20.01 -6.95
CA ASN A 88 -23.97 19.37 -8.21
C ASN A 88 -24.13 17.87 -8.01
N ILE A 89 -25.03 17.25 -8.79
CA ILE A 89 -25.24 15.81 -8.80
C ILE A 89 -23.94 15.07 -9.11
N VAL A 90 -23.67 14.04 -8.32
CA VAL A 90 -22.58 13.08 -8.50
C VAL A 90 -23.04 11.68 -8.13
N TYR A 91 -22.41 10.68 -8.73
CA TYR A 91 -22.61 9.28 -8.35
C TYR A 91 -21.46 8.82 -7.44
N LYS A 92 -21.80 8.13 -6.36
CA LYS A 92 -20.86 7.60 -5.39
C LYS A 92 -21.03 6.09 -5.28
N PHE A 93 -19.92 5.36 -5.32
CA PHE A 93 -19.92 3.91 -5.13
C PHE A 93 -19.84 3.58 -3.65
N ASN A 94 -20.67 2.64 -3.21
CA ASN A 94 -20.68 2.11 -1.86
C ASN A 94 -20.73 3.20 -0.75
N PRO A 95 -21.64 4.20 -0.82
CA PRO A 95 -21.84 5.10 0.31
C PRO A 95 -22.19 4.28 1.56
N GLU A 96 -21.62 4.65 2.71
CA GLU A 96 -21.71 3.87 3.94
C GLU A 96 -23.16 3.60 4.36
N SER A 97 -24.01 4.62 4.31
CA SER A 97 -25.45 4.50 4.62
C SER A 97 -26.20 3.58 3.65
N ASP A 98 -25.78 3.52 2.37
CA ASP A 98 -26.39 2.62 1.39
C ASP A 98 -25.97 1.16 1.68
N LEU A 99 -24.71 0.94 2.06
CA LEU A 99 -24.24 -0.38 2.50
C LEU A 99 -24.97 -0.84 3.77
N TRP A 100 -25.12 0.05 4.75
CA TRP A 100 -25.81 -0.26 6.01
C TRP A 100 -27.28 -0.62 5.78
N SER A 101 -27.97 0.09 4.89
CA SER A 101 -29.36 -0.24 4.55
C SER A 101 -29.52 -1.64 3.96
N ILE A 102 -28.50 -2.15 3.23
CA ILE A 102 -28.48 -3.54 2.74
C ILE A 102 -28.18 -4.52 3.88
N ASN A 103 -27.25 -4.19 4.77
CA ASN A 103 -26.90 -5.04 5.91
C ASN A 103 -28.09 -5.22 6.86
N GLU A 104 -28.87 -4.17 7.08
CA GLU A 104 -30.09 -4.17 7.90
C GLU A 104 -31.10 -5.23 7.42
N ILE A 105 -31.40 -5.28 6.13
CA ILE A 105 -32.35 -6.26 5.57
C ILE A 105 -31.72 -7.66 5.35
N ALA A 106 -30.41 -7.82 5.56
CA ALA A 106 -29.73 -9.09 5.38
C ALA A 106 -29.81 -9.98 6.64
N LYS A 107 -29.86 -9.41 7.86
CA LYS A 107 -29.94 -10.17 9.12
C LYS A 107 -30.90 -9.56 10.13
N GLU A 108 -31.67 -10.41 10.80
CA GLU A 108 -32.45 -10.08 11.98
C GLU A 108 -31.51 -9.68 13.13
N GLY A 109 -31.71 -8.48 13.71
CA GLY A 109 -30.88 -7.96 14.80
C GLY A 109 -29.69 -7.10 14.36
N ASN A 110 -29.53 -6.81 13.07
CA ASN A 110 -28.65 -5.72 12.61
C ASN A 110 -29.22 -4.33 12.91
N THR A 111 -30.44 -4.26 13.44
CA THR A 111 -31.11 -3.06 13.93
C THR A 111 -31.12 -3.04 15.45
N ASP A 112 -30.43 -2.06 16.04
CA ASP A 112 -30.53 -1.78 17.47
C ASP A 112 -31.76 -0.86 17.70
N PRO A 113 -32.51 -1.00 18.81
CA PRO A 113 -33.67 -0.13 19.12
C PRO A 113 -33.37 1.39 19.20
N GLY A 114 -32.10 1.80 19.10
CA GLY A 114 -31.66 3.19 19.04
C GLY A 114 -30.79 3.54 17.82
N SER A 115 -30.53 2.60 16.90
CA SER A 115 -29.88 2.93 15.64
C SER A 115 -30.89 3.55 14.66
N VAL A 116 -30.39 4.33 13.72
CA VAL A 116 -31.17 4.77 12.56
C VAL A 116 -31.63 3.52 11.81
N ASP A 117 -32.94 3.29 11.76
CA ASP A 117 -33.57 2.35 10.83
C ASP A 117 -33.54 3.02 9.45
N TRP A 118 -32.87 2.42 8.47
CA TRP A 118 -32.77 2.99 7.14
C TRP A 118 -33.95 2.59 6.26
N ASP A 119 -34.82 1.66 6.69
CA ASP A 119 -36.07 1.30 6.03
C ASP A 119 -35.89 0.99 4.51
N LEU A 120 -34.86 0.20 4.16
CA LEU A 120 -34.53 -0.08 2.76
C LEU A 120 -35.70 -0.70 2.00
N GLN A 121 -36.03 -0.10 0.86
CA GLN A 121 -36.88 -0.68 -0.17
C GLN A 121 -36.13 -0.78 -1.49
N ALA A 122 -36.19 -1.95 -2.13
CA ALA A 122 -35.44 -2.19 -3.36
C ALA A 122 -36.24 -2.99 -4.38
N HIS A 123 -36.59 -2.36 -5.50
CA HIS A 123 -37.39 -2.91 -6.58
C HIS A 123 -36.52 -3.40 -7.73
N ARG A 124 -36.66 -4.68 -8.09
CA ARG A 124 -35.86 -5.29 -9.17
C ARG A 124 -36.23 -4.68 -10.53
N ILE A 125 -35.21 -4.15 -11.21
CA ILE A 125 -35.29 -3.65 -12.58
C ILE A 125 -35.07 -4.83 -13.54
N SER A 126 -36.05 -5.12 -14.38
CA SER A 126 -35.98 -6.21 -15.37
C SER A 126 -35.06 -5.82 -16.53
N HIS A 127 -34.02 -6.62 -16.77
CA HIS A 127 -33.12 -6.45 -17.92
C HIS A 127 -33.80 -6.55 -19.30
N GLN A 128 -35.04 -7.06 -19.33
CA GLN A 128 -35.85 -7.19 -20.55
C GLN A 128 -36.84 -6.04 -20.77
N ALA A 129 -37.09 -5.19 -19.76
CA ALA A 129 -38.10 -4.13 -19.85
C ALA A 129 -37.62 -2.88 -20.62
N SER A 130 -36.32 -2.73 -20.82
CA SER A 130 -35.76 -1.72 -21.72
C SER A 130 -36.07 -2.04 -23.18
N THR A 131 -36.30 -1.00 -23.98
CA THR A 131 -36.37 -1.09 -25.45
C THR A 131 -35.08 -1.60 -26.12
N THR A 132 -33.95 -1.57 -25.41
CA THR A 132 -32.66 -2.12 -25.85
C THR A 132 -32.57 -3.64 -25.65
N HIS A 133 -33.39 -4.23 -24.76
CA HIS A 133 -33.39 -5.65 -24.39
C HIS A 133 -32.00 -6.22 -24.03
N PHE A 134 -31.55 -5.98 -22.80
CA PHE A 134 -30.25 -6.48 -22.34
C PHE A 134 -30.25 -8.01 -22.21
N ALA A 135 -29.19 -8.67 -22.67
CA ALA A 135 -29.11 -10.13 -22.68
C ALA A 135 -29.11 -10.77 -21.26
N SER A 136 -28.62 -10.04 -20.26
CA SER A 136 -28.50 -10.51 -18.87
C SER A 136 -28.50 -9.33 -17.89
N TYR A 137 -28.57 -9.62 -16.57
CA TYR A 137 -28.33 -8.61 -15.54
C TYR A 137 -26.90 -8.07 -15.58
N GLU A 138 -25.90 -8.89 -15.93
CA GLU A 138 -24.52 -8.42 -16.07
C GLU A 138 -24.43 -7.33 -17.16
N ALA A 139 -25.08 -7.54 -18.31
CA ALA A 139 -25.14 -6.56 -19.38
C ALA A 139 -25.88 -5.28 -18.96
N LEU A 140 -26.91 -5.39 -18.12
CA LEU A 140 -27.60 -4.22 -17.55
C LEU A 140 -26.70 -3.47 -16.55
N MET A 141 -25.95 -4.16 -15.69
CA MET A 141 -25.01 -3.56 -14.74
C MET A 141 -23.93 -2.75 -15.48
N ASP A 142 -23.30 -3.34 -16.52
CA ASP A 142 -22.32 -2.64 -17.34
C ASP A 142 -22.92 -1.41 -18.03
N ALA A 143 -24.14 -1.54 -18.57
CA ALA A 143 -24.80 -0.43 -19.24
C ALA A 143 -25.12 0.72 -18.27
N ILE A 144 -25.53 0.42 -17.03
CA ILE A 144 -25.75 1.44 -15.99
C ILE A 144 -24.43 2.12 -15.63
N LEU A 145 -23.37 1.35 -15.35
CA LEU A 145 -22.05 1.89 -15.01
C LEU A 145 -21.51 2.77 -16.13
N GLU A 146 -21.73 2.40 -17.39
CA GLU A 146 -21.34 3.22 -18.54
C GLU A 146 -22.08 4.55 -18.60
N LYS A 147 -23.40 4.59 -18.35
CA LYS A 147 -24.14 5.85 -18.31
C LYS A 147 -23.65 6.76 -17.18
N ILE A 148 -23.39 6.18 -16.02
CA ILE A 148 -22.86 6.90 -14.86
C ILE A 148 -21.45 7.43 -15.16
N PHE A 149 -20.61 6.64 -15.85
CA PHE A 149 -19.27 7.08 -16.28
C PHE A 149 -19.36 8.23 -17.29
N ASN A 150 -20.25 8.13 -18.29
CA ASN A 150 -20.49 9.22 -19.24
C ASN A 150 -20.88 10.52 -18.53
N PHE A 151 -21.73 10.41 -17.51
CA PHE A 151 -22.15 11.55 -16.70
C PHE A 151 -20.98 12.20 -15.96
N LYS A 152 -20.08 11.39 -15.36
CA LYS A 152 -18.83 11.89 -14.77
C LYS A 152 -18.01 12.66 -15.80
N GLU A 153 -17.76 12.08 -16.98
CA GLU A 153 -16.93 12.71 -18.01
C GLU A 153 -17.51 14.03 -18.49
N GLN A 154 -18.83 14.10 -18.67
CA GLN A 154 -19.54 15.33 -19.02
C GLN A 154 -19.38 16.39 -17.92
N ARG A 155 -19.45 16.00 -16.64
CA ARG A 155 -19.20 16.88 -15.50
C ARG A 155 -17.77 17.40 -15.47
N GLU A 156 -16.77 16.57 -15.78
CA GLU A 156 -15.35 16.97 -15.80
C GLU A 156 -15.03 18.02 -16.86
N ILE A 157 -15.80 18.04 -17.96
CA ILE A 157 -15.71 19.11 -18.97
C ILE A 157 -16.62 20.32 -18.68
N GLY A 158 -17.24 20.37 -17.50
CA GLY A 158 -18.01 21.51 -17.00
C GLY A 158 -19.53 21.41 -17.19
N ASN A 159 -20.06 20.32 -17.73
CA ASN A 159 -21.50 20.11 -17.87
C ASN A 159 -22.06 19.54 -16.56
N THR A 160 -22.34 20.41 -15.59
CA THR A 160 -22.87 20.02 -14.27
C THR A 160 -24.39 20.19 -14.18
N VAL A 161 -24.99 19.50 -13.20
CA VAL A 161 -26.42 19.63 -12.87
C VAL A 161 -26.52 19.98 -11.40
N PRO A 162 -27.09 21.14 -11.03
CA PRO A 162 -27.31 21.48 -9.63
C PRO A 162 -28.24 20.46 -8.96
N TYR A 163 -27.89 20.02 -7.76
CA TYR A 163 -28.74 19.20 -6.91
C TYR A 163 -29.78 20.10 -6.22
N THR A 164 -31.05 19.73 -6.31
CA THR A 164 -32.13 20.34 -5.53
C THR A 164 -32.89 19.27 -4.77
N LEU A 165 -33.60 19.61 -3.69
CA LEU A 165 -34.40 18.60 -2.96
C LEU A 165 -35.68 18.21 -3.69
N ARG A 166 -36.24 19.13 -4.49
CA ARG A 166 -37.57 18.98 -5.10
C ARG A 166 -37.55 18.46 -6.52
N ASP A 167 -36.53 18.84 -7.29
CA ASP A 167 -36.44 18.59 -8.72
C ASP A 167 -35.27 17.64 -8.99
N GLU A 168 -34.14 18.11 -9.54
CA GLU A 168 -32.96 17.28 -9.82
C GLU A 168 -32.27 16.79 -8.54
N ASN A 169 -32.68 15.62 -8.06
CA ASN A 169 -32.22 15.01 -6.82
C ASN A 169 -31.74 13.56 -7.05
N CYS A 170 -31.63 12.78 -5.96
CA CYS A 170 -31.20 11.39 -6.04
C CYS A 170 -32.14 10.50 -6.88
N ALA A 171 -33.46 10.67 -6.74
CA ALA A 171 -34.46 9.95 -7.54
C ALA A 171 -34.34 10.30 -9.02
N ALA A 172 -34.23 11.60 -9.34
CA ALA A 172 -34.04 12.08 -10.71
C ALA A 172 -32.78 11.47 -11.35
N GLY A 173 -31.68 11.35 -10.60
CA GLY A 173 -30.43 10.74 -11.09
C GLY A 173 -30.57 9.26 -11.44
N VAL A 174 -31.23 8.45 -10.62
CA VAL A 174 -31.52 7.03 -10.91
C VAL A 174 -32.47 6.93 -12.12
N ASN A 175 -33.53 7.72 -12.09
CA ASN A 175 -34.55 7.75 -13.13
C ASN A 175 -33.98 8.08 -14.52
N SER A 176 -33.08 9.08 -14.56
CA SER A 176 -32.44 9.55 -15.78
C SER A 176 -31.51 8.52 -16.40
N VAL A 177 -30.80 7.73 -15.58
CA VAL A 177 -30.01 6.59 -16.07
C VAL A 177 -30.93 5.58 -16.74
N LEU A 178 -32.03 5.18 -16.11
CA LEU A 178 -32.99 4.24 -16.70
C LEU A 178 -33.62 4.79 -17.98
N ALA A 179 -34.02 6.06 -18.01
CA ALA A 179 -34.53 6.70 -19.21
C ALA A 179 -33.49 6.69 -20.34
N SER A 180 -32.22 6.97 -20.03
CA SER A 180 -31.12 6.94 -21.01
C SER A 180 -30.83 5.54 -21.56
N LEU A 181 -31.20 4.49 -20.83
CA LEU A 181 -31.13 3.09 -21.23
C LEU A 181 -32.40 2.62 -21.95
N GLY A 182 -33.36 3.50 -22.20
CA GLY A 182 -34.57 3.20 -22.97
C GLY A 182 -35.66 2.46 -22.19
N TYR A 183 -35.69 2.59 -20.86
CA TYR A 183 -36.81 2.13 -20.05
C TYR A 183 -38.02 3.08 -20.21
N PRO A 184 -39.22 2.58 -20.57
CA PRO A 184 -40.41 3.40 -20.70
C PRO A 184 -40.80 4.07 -19.38
N GLU A 185 -41.35 5.29 -19.46
CA GLU A 185 -41.83 6.04 -18.29
C GLU A 185 -42.80 5.25 -17.41
N PRO A 186 -43.86 4.58 -17.92
CA PRO A 186 -44.76 3.81 -17.06
C PRO A 186 -44.07 2.67 -16.31
N TYR A 187 -42.96 2.14 -16.85
CA TYR A 187 -42.18 1.14 -16.16
C TYR A 187 -41.33 1.78 -15.06
N ARG A 188 -40.66 2.90 -15.35
CA ARG A 188 -39.82 3.63 -14.39
C ARG A 188 -40.63 4.11 -13.20
N THR A 189 -41.78 4.76 -13.41
CA THR A 189 -42.69 5.18 -12.33
C THR A 189 -43.10 3.98 -11.47
N ALA A 190 -43.47 2.85 -12.10
CA ALA A 190 -43.90 1.66 -11.36
C ALA A 190 -42.80 0.98 -10.51
N VAL A 191 -41.51 1.14 -10.85
CA VAL A 191 -40.40 0.60 -10.06
C VAL A 191 -39.76 1.65 -9.13
N GLY A 192 -39.95 2.94 -9.41
CA GLY A 192 -39.45 4.07 -8.63
C GLY A 192 -40.35 4.48 -7.46
N GLU A 193 -41.58 3.97 -7.41
CA GLU A 193 -42.53 4.27 -6.32
C GLU A 193 -42.13 3.55 -5.02
N PHE A 194 -41.71 4.29 -3.99
CA PHE A 194 -41.42 3.75 -2.65
C PHE A 194 -42.40 4.31 -1.62
N SER A 195 -42.41 3.74 -0.41
CA SER A 195 -43.14 4.40 0.68
C SER A 195 -42.41 5.65 1.15
N GLY A 196 -43.15 6.70 1.51
CA GLY A 196 -42.58 7.92 2.05
C GLY A 196 -42.82 9.11 1.14
N ILE A 197 -41.90 10.07 1.16
CA ILE A 197 -41.94 11.26 0.31
C ILE A 197 -40.83 11.13 -0.73
N ASP A 198 -41.23 10.73 -1.94
CA ASP A 198 -40.36 10.63 -3.11
C ASP A 198 -40.51 11.91 -3.94
N TRP A 199 -39.58 12.86 -3.76
CA TRP A 199 -39.52 14.04 -4.63
C TRP A 199 -38.62 13.75 -5.85
N GLY A 200 -38.85 14.42 -6.97
CA GLY A 200 -37.98 14.38 -8.15
C GLY A 200 -37.96 13.06 -8.94
N GLU A 201 -38.77 12.06 -8.58
CA GLU A 201 -38.77 10.77 -9.28
C GLU A 201 -39.24 10.85 -10.74
N GLU A 202 -40.03 11.87 -11.08
CA GLU A 202 -40.53 12.10 -12.44
C GLU A 202 -39.58 12.97 -13.28
N ASP A 203 -38.57 13.56 -12.64
CA ASP A 203 -37.64 14.45 -13.33
C ASP A 203 -36.59 13.66 -14.12
N ILE A 204 -36.18 14.27 -15.23
CA ILE A 204 -35.23 13.72 -16.18
C ILE A 204 -34.13 14.73 -16.44
N ILE A 205 -32.93 14.38 -16.01
CA ILE A 205 -31.69 15.04 -16.35
C ILE A 205 -31.42 14.84 -17.85
N PRO A 206 -30.97 15.88 -18.58
CA PRO A 206 -30.78 15.80 -20.03
C PRO A 206 -29.96 14.59 -20.48
N ALA A 207 -30.53 13.78 -21.39
CA ALA A 207 -29.92 12.55 -21.88
C ALA A 207 -28.53 12.75 -22.54
N SER A 208 -28.21 13.97 -22.98
CA SER A 208 -26.88 14.33 -23.48
C SER A 208 -25.78 14.17 -22.42
N LEU A 209 -26.10 14.30 -21.14
CA LEU A 209 -25.14 14.12 -20.05
C LEU A 209 -24.81 12.65 -19.81
N TYR A 210 -25.66 11.71 -20.24
CA TYR A 210 -25.39 10.27 -20.13
C TYR A 210 -24.86 9.65 -21.43
N ARG A 211 -24.51 10.50 -22.41
CA ARG A 211 -23.99 10.09 -23.71
C ARG A 211 -22.58 10.62 -23.88
N MET A 212 -21.70 9.72 -24.28
CA MET A 212 -20.36 10.06 -24.74
C MET A 212 -20.08 9.25 -26.00
N ASN A 213 -19.44 9.90 -26.98
CA ASN A 213 -18.88 9.20 -28.13
C ASN A 213 -17.41 8.91 -27.84
N TYR A 214 -16.95 7.76 -28.28
CA TYR A 214 -15.57 7.34 -28.16
C TYR A 214 -14.98 7.13 -29.54
N VAL A 215 -13.68 7.39 -29.67
CA VAL A 215 -12.94 7.21 -30.91
C VAL A 215 -11.76 6.30 -30.62
N GLY A 216 -11.78 5.11 -31.21
CA GLY A 216 -10.67 4.19 -31.20
C GLY A 216 -9.70 4.48 -32.34
N ASN A 217 -8.40 4.32 -32.09
CA ASN A 217 -7.36 4.33 -33.11
C ASN A 217 -7.06 2.89 -33.56
N LYS A 218 -7.46 2.51 -34.78
CA LYS A 218 -7.26 1.16 -35.35
C LYS A 218 -5.81 0.68 -35.38
N LYS A 219 -4.84 1.60 -35.31
CA LYS A 219 -3.41 1.28 -35.37
C LYS A 219 -2.81 1.05 -33.98
N SER A 220 -3.07 1.95 -33.02
CA SER A 220 -2.57 1.79 -31.65
C SER A 220 -3.46 0.92 -30.77
N LEU A 221 -4.72 0.72 -31.18
CA LEU A 221 -5.80 0.16 -30.37
C LEU A 221 -6.09 0.98 -29.11
N GLU A 222 -5.74 2.27 -29.08
CA GLU A 222 -6.15 3.16 -27.98
C GLU A 222 -7.57 3.70 -28.22
N LEU A 223 -8.36 3.73 -27.15
CA LEU A 223 -9.69 4.31 -27.07
C LEU A 223 -9.62 5.68 -26.42
N HIS A 224 -10.34 6.64 -27.00
CA HIS A 224 -10.34 8.01 -26.53
C HIS A 224 -11.78 8.51 -26.37
N SER A 225 -12.02 9.41 -25.42
CA SER A 225 -13.23 10.23 -25.43
C SER A 225 -13.21 11.17 -26.64
N SER A 226 -14.37 11.48 -27.23
CA SER A 226 -14.43 12.28 -28.46
C SER A 226 -13.82 13.69 -28.34
N GLY A 227 -13.71 14.22 -27.12
CA GLY A 227 -13.07 15.51 -26.82
C GLY A 227 -11.55 15.46 -26.62
N CYS A 228 -10.94 14.28 -26.67
CA CYS A 228 -9.51 14.11 -26.43
C CYS A 228 -8.65 14.73 -27.53
N GLU A 229 -7.58 15.45 -27.15
CA GLU A 229 -6.66 16.10 -28.10
C GLU A 229 -6.05 15.12 -29.12
N TYR A 230 -5.76 13.89 -28.68
CA TYR A 230 -5.21 12.85 -29.56
C TYR A 230 -6.17 12.50 -30.69
N VAL A 231 -7.49 12.59 -30.48
CA VAL A 231 -8.49 12.35 -31.54
C VAL A 231 -8.35 13.38 -32.67
N ALA A 232 -8.01 14.64 -32.35
CA ALA A 232 -7.78 15.66 -33.38
C ALA A 232 -6.51 15.38 -34.21
N ARG A 233 -5.53 14.67 -33.62
CA ARG A 233 -4.25 14.32 -34.24
C ARG A 233 -4.30 12.98 -35.01
N MET A 234 -5.31 12.15 -34.76
CA MET A 234 -5.49 10.89 -35.48
C MET A 234 -5.84 11.12 -36.96
N HIS A 235 -5.21 10.35 -37.84
CA HIS A 235 -5.61 10.25 -39.23
C HIS A 235 -7.04 9.70 -39.34
N SER A 236 -7.89 10.26 -40.20
CA SER A 236 -9.31 9.89 -40.32
C SER A 236 -9.50 8.40 -40.64
N GLU A 237 -8.64 7.82 -41.45
CA GLU A 237 -8.68 6.38 -41.80
C GLU A 237 -8.44 5.45 -40.60
N ASN A 238 -7.73 5.95 -39.58
CA ASN A 238 -7.43 5.19 -38.36
C ASN A 238 -8.51 5.35 -37.28
N LYS A 239 -9.52 6.21 -37.49
CA LYS A 239 -10.59 6.40 -36.51
C LYS A 239 -11.64 5.30 -36.63
N GLU A 240 -12.13 4.86 -35.48
CA GLU A 240 -13.29 3.99 -35.34
C GLU A 240 -14.20 4.56 -34.25
N ASP A 241 -15.47 4.80 -34.57
CA ASP A 241 -16.41 5.38 -33.63
C ASP A 241 -17.05 4.28 -32.78
N PHE A 242 -17.03 4.46 -31.47
CA PHE A 242 -17.69 3.60 -30.51
C PHE A 242 -18.70 4.41 -29.69
N THR A 243 -19.84 3.80 -29.40
CA THR A 243 -20.85 4.35 -28.51
C THR A 243 -20.80 3.75 -27.11
N SER A 244 -19.85 2.83 -26.85
CA SER A 244 -19.68 2.10 -25.60
C SER A 244 -18.22 1.78 -25.34
N ILE A 245 -17.74 2.07 -24.13
CA ILE A 245 -16.39 1.69 -23.68
C ILE A 245 -16.26 0.18 -23.63
N VAL A 246 -17.23 -0.51 -23.01
CA VAL A 246 -17.22 -1.98 -22.91
C VAL A 246 -17.25 -2.61 -24.30
N GLY A 247 -18.04 -2.03 -25.22
CA GLY A 247 -18.03 -2.42 -26.63
C GLY A 247 -16.66 -2.29 -27.27
N ALA A 248 -15.97 -1.16 -27.09
CA ALA A 248 -14.63 -0.95 -27.62
C ALA A 248 -13.58 -1.89 -26.99
N MET A 249 -13.60 -2.08 -25.67
CA MET A 249 -12.70 -3.00 -24.96
C MET A 249 -12.88 -4.45 -25.42
N ASN A 250 -14.12 -4.88 -25.64
CA ASN A 250 -14.41 -6.21 -26.21
C ASN A 250 -13.89 -6.36 -27.65
N ASN A 251 -13.65 -5.26 -28.37
CA ASN A 251 -12.99 -5.24 -29.68
C ASN A 251 -11.46 -5.09 -29.57
N GLY A 252 -10.89 -5.20 -28.36
CA GLY A 252 -9.44 -5.20 -28.12
C GLY A 252 -8.82 -3.81 -27.96
N TYR A 253 -9.62 -2.77 -27.76
CA TYR A 253 -9.10 -1.44 -27.49
C TYR A 253 -8.72 -1.24 -26.02
N ASN A 254 -7.63 -0.53 -25.77
CA ASN A 254 -7.15 -0.11 -24.45
C ASN A 254 -7.51 1.37 -24.18
N GLY A 255 -7.79 1.78 -22.95
CA GLY A 255 -8.05 3.18 -22.63
C GLY A 255 -6.82 4.07 -22.87
N CYS A 256 -7.02 5.28 -23.39
CA CYS A 256 -5.95 6.26 -23.50
C CYS A 256 -5.52 6.74 -22.10
N ALA A 257 -4.22 6.67 -21.81
CA ALA A 257 -3.59 7.11 -20.56
C ALA A 257 -3.93 8.54 -20.10
N TYR A 258 -4.42 9.39 -21.02
CA TYR A 258 -4.76 10.79 -20.72
C TYR A 258 -6.25 11.01 -20.45
N CYS A 259 -7.13 10.54 -21.34
CA CYS A 259 -8.56 10.87 -21.28
C CYS A 259 -9.44 9.71 -20.81
N LEU A 260 -8.89 8.49 -20.71
CA LEU A 260 -9.57 7.29 -20.22
C LEU A 260 -8.59 6.48 -19.37
N LYS A 261 -7.86 7.17 -18.48
CA LYS A 261 -6.81 6.60 -17.62
C LYS A 261 -7.34 5.44 -16.77
N GLU A 262 -8.63 5.45 -16.44
CA GLU A 262 -9.32 4.42 -15.67
C GLU A 262 -9.42 3.08 -16.44
N PHE A 263 -9.26 3.11 -17.76
CA PHE A 263 -9.30 1.95 -18.64
C PHE A 263 -7.97 1.69 -19.34
N ASP A 264 -6.93 2.45 -19.02
CA ASP A 264 -5.60 2.24 -19.55
C ASP A 264 -4.92 1.09 -18.80
N THR A 265 -4.79 -0.05 -19.48
CA THR A 265 -4.13 -1.25 -18.96
C THR A 265 -2.61 -1.23 -19.15
N ASP A 266 -2.06 -0.32 -19.96
CA ASP A 266 -0.62 -0.19 -20.16
C ASP A 266 0.04 0.45 -18.92
N THR A 267 -0.66 1.36 -18.24
CA THR A 267 -0.23 1.88 -16.92
C THR A 267 -0.46 0.91 -15.77
N LEU A 268 -1.30 -0.12 -15.95
CA LEU A 268 -1.49 -1.22 -14.97
C LEU A 268 -0.32 -2.24 -14.97
N GLN A 269 0.63 -2.14 -15.91
CA GLN A 269 1.87 -2.91 -15.86
C GLN A 269 2.86 -2.41 -14.79
N HIS A 270 2.59 -1.27 -14.16
CA HIS A 270 3.13 -1.01 -12.83
C HIS A 270 2.21 -1.66 -11.82
N PRO A 271 2.68 -2.60 -10.97
CA PRO A 271 1.83 -3.29 -10.02
C PRO A 271 1.12 -2.25 -9.17
N GLN A 272 -0.19 -2.08 -9.39
CA GLN A 272 -1.01 -1.34 -8.45
C GLN A 272 -0.95 -2.16 -7.17
N LYS A 273 -0.38 -1.58 -6.13
CA LYS A 273 -0.24 -2.18 -4.82
C LYS A 273 -1.51 -1.84 -4.05
N ILE A 274 -2.24 -2.84 -3.55
CA ILE A 274 -3.26 -2.61 -2.52
C ILE A 274 -2.65 -2.96 -1.17
N PHE A 275 -2.95 -2.13 -0.17
CA PHE A 275 -2.51 -2.35 1.19
C PHE A 275 -3.71 -2.77 2.02
N LYS A 276 -3.54 -3.82 2.83
CA LYS A 276 -4.54 -4.20 3.82
C LYS A 276 -3.97 -4.05 5.21
N LEU A 277 -4.75 -3.42 6.08
CA LEU A 277 -4.52 -3.31 7.50
C LEU A 277 -5.05 -4.57 8.18
N HIS A 278 -4.15 -5.29 8.85
CA HIS A 278 -4.49 -6.41 9.71
C HIS A 278 -4.50 -5.93 11.16
N LEU A 279 -5.67 -5.91 11.79
CA LEU A 279 -5.78 -5.70 13.23
C LEU A 279 -5.46 -7.02 13.94
N ILE A 280 -4.58 -6.99 14.93
CA ILE A 280 -4.05 -8.20 15.58
C ILE A 280 -4.57 -8.32 17.00
N GLY A 281 -4.49 -7.24 17.77
CA GLY A 281 -4.93 -7.23 19.15
C GLY A 281 -5.15 -5.83 19.70
N LEU A 282 -5.98 -5.73 20.72
CA LEU A 282 -6.22 -4.51 21.49
C LEU A 282 -6.08 -4.83 22.98
N ALA A 283 -5.26 -4.06 23.69
CA ALA A 283 -5.05 -4.21 25.14
C ALA A 283 -5.47 -2.93 25.87
N CYS A 284 -6.28 -3.09 26.92
CA CYS A 284 -6.67 -2.04 27.84
C CYS A 284 -5.69 -2.02 29.02
N LYS A 285 -5.04 -0.87 29.24
CA LYS A 285 -4.25 -0.62 30.45
C LYS A 285 -5.08 0.14 31.49
N GLU A 286 -5.85 1.13 31.02
CA GLU A 286 -6.68 2.00 31.84
C GLU A 286 -7.96 2.33 31.05
N THR A 287 -9.12 2.17 31.68
CA THR A 287 -10.44 2.57 31.21
C THR A 287 -10.64 4.06 31.45
N GLU A 288 -11.49 4.70 30.64
CA GLU A 288 -11.88 6.10 30.88
C GLU A 288 -12.73 6.21 32.16
N ASP A 289 -13.58 5.22 32.42
CA ASP A 289 -14.50 5.23 33.54
C ASP A 289 -13.79 5.12 34.91
N PHE A 290 -14.04 6.10 35.77
CA PHE A 290 -13.62 6.08 37.18
C PHE A 290 -14.21 4.88 37.96
N THR A 291 -15.36 4.37 37.50
CA THR A 291 -15.99 3.13 37.97
C THR A 291 -16.72 2.44 36.82
N GLY A 292 -16.05 1.53 36.11
CA GLY A 292 -16.70 0.92 34.95
C GLY A 292 -15.76 0.09 34.09
N ALA A 293 -16.29 -0.38 32.98
CA ALA A 293 -15.55 -1.11 31.97
C ALA A 293 -16.02 -0.55 30.63
N ASP A 294 -15.10 -0.07 29.81
CA ASP A 294 -15.45 0.52 28.53
C ASP A 294 -16.11 -0.52 27.62
N SER A 295 -17.12 -0.13 26.86
CA SER A 295 -17.69 -0.88 25.75
C SER A 295 -16.95 -0.58 24.45
N ALA A 296 -15.65 -0.85 24.46
CA ALA A 296 -14.69 -0.51 23.41
C ALA A 296 -15.06 -1.03 22.01
N TYR A 297 -14.93 -0.19 21.00
CA TYR A 297 -15.07 -0.56 19.59
C TYR A 297 -14.13 0.24 18.67
N LEU A 298 -13.76 -0.33 17.52
CA LEU A 298 -12.83 0.30 16.57
C LEU A 298 -13.53 0.73 15.29
N ARG A 299 -13.22 1.93 14.82
CA ARG A 299 -13.52 2.40 13.46
C ARG A 299 -12.25 2.51 12.62
N VAL A 300 -12.30 2.09 11.36
CA VAL A 300 -11.24 2.33 10.37
C VAL A 300 -11.83 3.14 9.22
N ASN A 301 -11.27 4.31 8.97
CA ASN A 301 -11.78 5.30 8.02
C ASN A 301 -13.27 5.64 8.24
N GLY A 302 -13.70 5.66 9.51
CA GLY A 302 -15.08 5.95 9.90
C GLY A 302 -15.99 4.72 10.04
N ILE A 303 -15.60 3.57 9.46
CA ILE A 303 -16.40 2.34 9.47
C ILE A 303 -16.09 1.53 10.72
N ARG A 304 -17.10 1.16 11.52
CA ARG A 304 -16.91 0.24 12.66
C ARG A 304 -16.53 -1.15 12.14
N VAL A 305 -15.37 -1.66 12.55
CA VAL A 305 -14.81 -2.95 12.10
C VAL A 305 -14.70 -4.00 13.20
N TRP A 306 -14.83 -3.57 14.46
CA TRP A 306 -14.75 -4.44 15.63
C TRP A 306 -15.47 -3.80 16.82
N GLY A 307 -16.02 -4.63 17.72
CA GLY A 307 -16.77 -4.19 18.89
C GLY A 307 -18.23 -3.84 18.62
N PRO A 308 -18.99 -3.38 19.64
CA PRO A 308 -18.54 -3.10 21.00
C PRO A 308 -18.26 -4.36 21.83
N VAL A 309 -17.20 -4.30 22.64
CA VAL A 309 -16.82 -5.35 23.59
C VAL A 309 -16.45 -4.70 24.91
N ARG A 310 -16.97 -5.24 26.00
CA ARG A 310 -16.62 -4.79 27.35
C ARG A 310 -15.15 -5.08 27.68
N MET A 311 -14.40 -4.06 28.08
CA MET A 311 -12.97 -4.06 28.39
C MET A 311 -12.71 -3.42 29.76
N ASN A 312 -11.99 -4.11 30.65
CA ASN A 312 -11.54 -3.60 31.94
C ASN A 312 -10.02 -3.38 31.93
N ASN A 313 -9.49 -2.68 32.95
CA ASN A 313 -8.06 -2.52 33.17
C ASN A 313 -7.33 -3.88 33.15
N GLY A 314 -6.37 -4.02 32.23
CA GLY A 314 -5.59 -5.24 32.02
C GLY A 314 -6.18 -6.23 31.03
N ASP A 315 -7.39 -6.00 30.50
CA ASP A 315 -7.98 -6.88 29.49
C ASP A 315 -7.25 -6.76 28.15
N ALA A 316 -7.20 -7.88 27.42
CA ALA A 316 -6.72 -7.90 26.04
C ALA A 316 -7.63 -8.76 25.15
N LYS A 317 -7.80 -8.36 23.89
CA LYS A 317 -8.56 -9.08 22.87
C LYS A 317 -7.73 -9.27 21.61
N THR A 318 -7.82 -10.46 21.04
CA THR A 318 -7.35 -10.75 19.69
C THR A 318 -8.37 -10.21 18.68
N LEU A 319 -7.88 -9.65 17.59
CA LEU A 319 -8.69 -9.08 16.50
C LEU A 319 -8.53 -9.89 15.21
N THR A 320 -8.03 -11.13 15.31
CA THR A 320 -7.72 -11.99 14.15
C THR A 320 -8.94 -12.43 13.34
N ASP A 321 -10.13 -12.30 13.92
CA ASP A 321 -11.44 -12.50 13.30
C ASP A 321 -11.92 -11.29 12.48
N VAL A 322 -11.30 -10.11 12.65
CA VAL A 322 -11.56 -8.93 11.82
C VAL A 322 -10.92 -9.13 10.44
N PRO A 323 -11.68 -9.10 9.34
CA PRO A 323 -11.13 -9.22 8.00
C PRO A 323 -10.11 -8.12 7.69
N PRO A 324 -9.03 -8.39 6.93
CA PRO A 324 -8.06 -7.37 6.55
C PRO A 324 -8.69 -6.21 5.79
N ILE A 325 -8.43 -4.99 6.22
CA ILE A 325 -9.13 -3.78 5.76
C ILE A 325 -8.29 -3.09 4.69
N GLU A 326 -8.81 -3.01 3.47
CA GLU A 326 -8.09 -2.35 2.37
C GLU A 326 -8.05 -0.83 2.55
N PHE A 327 -6.91 -0.20 2.26
CA PHE A 327 -6.76 1.24 2.27
C PHE A 327 -5.69 1.73 1.29
N SER A 328 -5.73 3.03 0.95
CA SER A 328 -4.75 3.70 0.10
C SER A 328 -4.12 4.88 0.85
N GLY A 329 -2.79 4.99 0.82
CA GLY A 329 -2.07 6.08 1.48
C GLY A 329 -2.04 5.90 2.99
N ASN A 330 -3.12 6.27 3.69
CA ASN A 330 -3.24 6.19 5.15
C ASN A 330 -4.61 5.64 5.57
N ALA A 331 -4.65 4.85 6.62
CA ALA A 331 -5.86 4.44 7.32
C ALA A 331 -5.98 5.20 8.65
N LYS A 332 -7.13 5.84 8.90
CA LYS A 332 -7.45 6.45 10.19
C LYS A 332 -8.15 5.41 11.06
N VAL A 333 -7.48 4.92 12.10
CA VAL A 333 -8.07 4.00 13.08
C VAL A 333 -8.45 4.81 14.31
N ALA A 334 -9.72 4.76 14.71
CA ALA A 334 -10.23 5.45 15.88
C ALA A 334 -10.82 4.41 16.86
N LEU A 335 -10.53 4.58 18.14
CA LEU A 335 -11.09 3.79 19.22
C LEU A 335 -12.15 4.61 19.93
N PHE A 336 -13.26 3.95 20.28
CA PHE A 336 -14.38 4.57 20.96
C PHE A 336 -14.85 3.72 22.14
N ASP A 337 -15.41 4.37 23.14
CA ASP A 337 -16.31 3.75 24.10
C ASP A 337 -17.76 3.92 23.64
N LYS A 338 -18.60 2.91 23.85
CA LYS A 338 -20.05 3.01 23.65
C LYS A 338 -20.68 3.21 25.01
N ASP A 339 -21.16 4.42 25.29
CA ASP A 339 -21.88 4.67 26.53
C ASP A 339 -23.13 3.80 26.62
N SER A 340 -23.19 3.01 27.70
CA SER A 340 -24.44 2.36 28.07
C SER A 340 -25.34 3.45 28.62
N GLY A 341 -26.18 4.07 27.79
CA GLY A 341 -27.04 5.22 28.11
C GLY A 341 -28.04 5.03 29.26
N ALA A 342 -27.55 4.70 30.46
CA ALA A 342 -28.30 4.72 31.70
C ALA A 342 -28.29 6.14 32.24
N SER A 343 -29.18 6.96 31.67
CA SER A 343 -29.69 8.16 32.32
C SER A 343 -30.05 7.84 33.78
N ILE A 344 -29.26 8.36 34.73
CA ILE A 344 -29.77 8.67 36.07
C ILE A 344 -30.44 10.03 35.95
N ASP A 345 -31.72 9.98 35.61
CA ASP A 345 -32.60 11.13 35.57
C ASP A 345 -32.96 11.53 37.02
N TYR A 346 -32.47 12.67 37.49
CA TYR A 346 -33.27 13.55 38.37
C TYR A 346 -32.65 14.97 38.43
N TYR A 347 -33.19 15.87 37.61
CA TYR A 347 -33.02 17.33 37.66
C TYR A 347 -31.62 17.89 37.34
N VAL A 348 -31.25 18.08 36.07
CA VAL A 348 -30.94 19.42 35.48
C VAL A 348 -30.89 19.32 33.94
N GLY A 349 -31.78 20.04 33.25
CA GLY A 349 -31.61 20.60 31.89
C GLY A 349 -31.14 19.71 30.71
N ASN A 350 -32.04 19.49 29.75
CA ASN A 350 -31.81 18.98 28.38
C ASN A 350 -30.43 19.34 27.76
N GLN A 351 -29.42 18.51 27.99
CA GLN A 351 -28.33 18.28 27.04
C GLN A 351 -28.66 16.96 26.34
N PRO A 352 -28.64 16.88 25.00
CA PRO A 352 -28.77 15.59 24.31
C PRO A 352 -27.66 14.66 24.80
N LEU A 353 -28.05 13.39 25.00
CA LEU A 353 -27.19 12.28 25.42
C LEU A 353 -25.90 12.27 24.58
N ASP A 354 -24.79 12.06 25.26
CA ASP A 354 -23.42 12.10 24.75
C ASP A 354 -23.19 11.17 23.56
N GLU A 355 -22.37 11.65 22.63
CA GLU A 355 -21.90 10.90 21.48
C GLU A 355 -20.81 9.92 21.98
N ASP A 356 -20.83 8.65 21.54
CA ASP A 356 -19.78 7.65 21.85
C ASP A 356 -18.38 8.29 21.99
N ASP A 357 -17.75 8.16 23.16
CA ASP A 357 -16.49 8.86 23.47
C ASP A 357 -15.31 8.36 22.62
N GLU A 358 -14.65 9.27 21.88
CA GLU A 358 -13.46 8.94 21.08
C GLU A 358 -12.22 8.84 21.97
N LEU A 359 -11.89 7.62 22.42
CA LEU A 359 -10.71 7.27 23.24
C LEU A 359 -9.36 7.49 22.53
N GLY A 360 -9.36 7.70 21.21
CA GLY A 360 -8.21 8.21 20.48
C GLY A 360 -8.16 7.81 19.00
N VAL A 361 -7.17 8.35 18.29
CA VAL A 361 -6.97 8.12 16.84
C VAL A 361 -5.52 7.83 16.51
N ALA A 362 -5.30 6.83 15.65
CA ALA A 362 -4.04 6.51 15.02
C ALA A 362 -4.15 6.65 13.49
N THR A 363 -3.11 7.18 12.86
CA THR A 363 -2.98 7.21 11.40
C THR A 363 -1.93 6.20 10.98
N ILE A 364 -2.34 5.16 10.25
CA ILE A 364 -1.48 4.06 9.82
C ILE A 364 -1.17 4.22 8.34
N SER A 365 0.10 4.42 8.01
CA SER A 365 0.52 4.62 6.63
C SER A 365 0.75 3.30 5.89
N SER A 366 0.40 3.27 4.61
CA SER A 366 0.74 2.20 3.67
C SER A 366 2.26 2.01 3.54
N ALA A 367 3.05 3.04 3.83
CA ALA A 367 4.51 2.96 3.91
C ALA A 367 5.02 1.98 4.98
N LEU A 368 4.17 1.57 5.93
CA LEU A 368 4.49 0.55 6.93
C LEU A 368 4.32 -0.87 6.40
N SER A 369 3.96 -1.05 5.13
CA SER A 369 3.90 -2.37 4.52
C SER A 369 5.21 -3.12 4.72
N GLY A 370 5.12 -4.33 5.24
CA GLY A 370 6.29 -5.16 5.52
C GLY A 370 7.05 -4.79 6.79
N ALA A 371 6.73 -3.70 7.49
CA ALA A 371 7.43 -3.28 8.72
C ALA A 371 7.13 -4.16 9.96
N GLY A 372 6.48 -5.31 9.76
CA GLY A 372 6.01 -6.20 10.82
C GLY A 372 4.83 -5.64 11.60
N GLU A 373 4.67 -6.14 12.82
CA GLU A 373 3.66 -5.65 13.76
C GLU A 373 4.09 -4.30 14.35
N LYS A 374 3.13 -3.40 14.49
CA LYS A 374 3.29 -2.06 15.09
C LYS A 374 2.23 -1.85 16.14
N SER A 375 2.62 -1.12 17.19
CA SER A 375 1.75 -0.75 18.30
C SER A 375 1.40 0.73 18.24
N TYR A 376 0.14 1.04 18.50
CA TYR A 376 -0.39 2.41 18.57
C TYR A 376 -1.12 2.59 19.89
N VAL A 377 -0.87 3.72 20.55
CA VAL A 377 -1.48 4.04 21.85
C VAL A 377 -2.64 5.01 21.64
N PHE A 378 -3.79 4.70 22.23
CA PHE A 378 -4.93 5.59 22.34
C PHE A 378 -5.01 6.05 23.80
N ASN A 379 -4.89 7.35 24.03
CA ASN A 379 -4.76 7.94 25.36
C ASN A 379 -5.61 9.20 25.56
N LYS A 380 -6.76 9.26 24.90
CA LYS A 380 -7.71 10.36 25.06
C LYS A 380 -8.69 10.03 26.20
N ASP A 381 -9.16 11.08 26.85
CA ASP A 381 -10.21 11.05 27.89
C ASP A 381 -9.94 10.07 29.06
N GLY A 382 -8.67 9.91 29.44
CA GLY A 382 -8.27 9.11 30.60
C GLY A 382 -8.13 7.61 30.32
N ALA A 383 -8.60 7.13 29.17
CA ALA A 383 -8.32 5.78 28.69
C ALA A 383 -6.85 5.60 28.30
N ASN A 384 -6.37 4.35 28.31
CA ASN A 384 -5.05 3.94 27.84
C ASN A 384 -5.14 2.57 27.18
N TYR A 385 -5.22 2.57 25.85
CA TYR A 385 -5.27 1.36 25.04
C TYR A 385 -4.05 1.25 24.14
N THR A 386 -3.63 0.01 23.87
CA THR A 386 -2.60 -0.30 22.87
C THR A 386 -3.18 -1.22 21.80
N LEU A 387 -3.22 -0.74 20.56
CA LEU A 387 -3.57 -1.52 19.37
C LEU A 387 -2.31 -2.08 18.72
N ILE A 388 -2.31 -3.39 18.47
CA ILE A 388 -1.31 -4.09 17.67
C ILE A 388 -1.91 -4.36 16.28
N CYS A 389 -1.20 -3.96 15.23
CA CYS A 389 -1.62 -4.17 13.85
C CYS A 389 -0.41 -4.33 12.91
N LYS A 390 -0.66 -4.74 11.67
CA LYS A 390 0.36 -4.73 10.60
C LYS A 390 -0.24 -4.33 9.27
N VAL A 391 0.60 -3.77 8.40
CA VAL A 391 0.24 -3.46 7.02
C VAL A 391 0.86 -4.50 6.10
N VAL A 392 0.04 -5.09 5.24
CA VAL A 392 0.46 -6.10 4.27
C VAL A 392 0.07 -5.62 2.87
N GLU A 393 1.04 -5.66 1.97
CA GLU A 393 0.82 -5.44 0.54
C GLU A 393 0.24 -6.69 -0.10
N TYR A 394 -0.75 -6.54 -0.97
CA TYR A 394 -1.33 -7.62 -1.76
C TYR A 394 -1.19 -7.31 -3.24
N ASP A 395 -0.97 -8.37 -4.01
CA ASP A 395 -1.02 -8.30 -5.46
C ASP A 395 -2.49 -8.16 -5.87
N VAL A 396 -2.81 -7.16 -6.67
CA VAL A 396 -4.19 -6.84 -7.01
C VAL A 396 -4.77 -7.82 -8.03
N ASN A 397 -3.93 -8.51 -8.79
CA ASN A 397 -4.39 -9.47 -9.79
C ASN A 397 -4.69 -10.83 -9.15
N THR A 398 -3.88 -11.26 -8.19
CA THR A 398 -4.04 -12.56 -7.54
C THR A 398 -4.81 -12.49 -6.22
N GLY A 399 -4.86 -11.31 -5.58
CA GLY A 399 -5.43 -11.14 -4.25
C GLY A 399 -4.62 -11.81 -3.14
N THR A 400 -3.40 -12.28 -3.44
CA THR A 400 -2.50 -12.90 -2.47
C THR A 400 -1.60 -11.85 -1.82
N PRO A 401 -1.18 -12.02 -0.55
CA PRO A 401 -0.16 -11.18 0.03
C PRO A 401 1.09 -11.20 -0.87
N VAL A 402 1.61 -10.03 -1.24
CA VAL A 402 2.95 -9.96 -1.82
C VAL A 402 3.89 -10.40 -0.71
N PRO A 403 4.69 -11.47 -0.90
CA PRO A 403 5.71 -11.82 0.07
C PRO A 403 6.52 -10.56 0.35
N ALA A 404 6.59 -10.15 1.63
CA ALA A 404 7.30 -8.92 1.97
C ALA A 404 8.71 -9.04 1.41
N THR A 405 9.01 -8.23 0.39
CA THR A 405 10.33 -8.25 -0.25
C THR A 405 11.33 -8.04 0.88
N SER A 406 12.14 -9.07 1.12
CA SER A 406 13.16 -9.00 2.15
C SER A 406 14.32 -8.21 1.57
N TYR A 407 14.95 -7.39 2.39
CA TYR A 407 16.13 -6.62 2.04
C TYR A 407 17.24 -6.99 3.02
N GLU A 408 18.46 -6.85 2.55
CA GLU A 408 19.67 -7.05 3.33
C GLU A 408 20.41 -5.72 3.40
N LEU A 409 20.66 -5.26 4.63
CA LEU A 409 21.50 -4.12 4.94
C LEU A 409 22.92 -4.61 5.22
N PHE A 410 23.89 -4.04 4.51
CA PHE A 410 25.31 -4.32 4.69
C PHE A 410 25.99 -3.08 5.26
N LEU A 411 26.56 -3.22 6.46
CA LEU A 411 27.34 -2.17 7.11
C LEU A 411 28.79 -2.26 6.62
N GLU A 412 29.39 -1.14 6.23
CA GLU A 412 30.74 -1.13 5.65
C GLU A 412 31.77 -0.58 6.63
N SER A 413 31.54 0.61 7.17
CA SER A 413 32.48 1.24 8.10
C SER A 413 31.81 2.28 8.97
N LEU A 414 32.38 2.51 10.16
CA LEU A 414 32.06 3.64 11.02
C LEU A 414 33.34 4.45 11.26
N THR A 415 33.29 5.75 10.94
CA THR A 415 34.41 6.68 11.15
C THR A 415 34.03 7.71 12.22
N CYS A 416 34.86 7.88 13.24
CA CYS A 416 34.78 8.99 14.20
C CYS A 416 35.56 10.19 13.67
N PHE A 417 34.95 11.38 13.73
CA PHE A 417 35.62 12.66 13.46
C PHE A 417 35.83 13.50 14.72
N GLU A 418 34.98 13.32 15.71
CA GLU A 418 34.95 14.06 16.97
C GLU A 418 34.25 13.15 18.00
N THR A 419 34.94 12.80 19.08
CA THR A 419 34.36 12.12 20.26
C THR A 419 33.44 13.07 21.02
N GLU A 420 32.47 12.54 21.77
CA GLU A 420 31.76 13.35 22.76
C GLU A 420 32.71 13.77 23.89
N ASP A 421 33.54 12.82 24.29
CA ASP A 421 34.28 12.91 25.53
C ASP A 421 35.37 13.98 25.47
N PHE A 422 35.37 14.89 26.47
CA PHE A 422 36.41 15.93 26.56
C PHE A 422 37.79 15.34 26.85
N THR A 423 37.82 14.15 27.48
CA THR A 423 39.02 13.34 27.68
C THR A 423 38.65 11.86 27.66
N GLY A 424 38.95 11.16 26.59
CA GLY A 424 38.58 9.75 26.49
C GLY A 424 38.40 9.36 25.03
N ALA A 425 38.09 8.10 24.84
CA ALA A 425 37.66 7.56 23.56
C ALA A 425 36.26 7.00 23.80
N ASP A 426 35.32 7.27 22.90
CA ASP A 426 33.96 6.74 23.02
C ASP A 426 33.97 5.20 22.98
N GLU A 427 33.25 4.53 23.87
CA GLU A 427 32.99 3.09 23.89
C GLU A 427 31.80 2.72 22.98
N THR A 428 31.91 3.10 21.71
CA THR A 428 30.78 3.09 20.78
C THR A 428 30.18 1.71 20.53
N TYR A 429 28.85 1.63 20.49
CA TYR A 429 28.10 0.45 20.03
C TYR A 429 26.91 0.80 19.13
N LEU A 430 26.48 -0.18 18.32
CA LEU A 430 25.42 -0.03 17.33
C LEU A 430 24.30 -1.06 17.54
N LEU A 431 23.07 -0.57 17.63
CA LEU A 431 21.85 -1.38 17.66
C LEU A 431 21.16 -1.34 16.29
N ALA A 432 20.60 -2.48 15.86
CA ALA A 432 19.66 -2.54 14.74
C ALA A 432 18.31 -3.05 15.24
N ASN A 433 17.27 -2.22 15.16
CA ASN A 433 15.95 -2.48 15.75
C ASN A 433 16.06 -2.93 17.22
N ASN A 434 16.84 -2.19 18.02
CA ASN A 434 17.13 -2.47 19.44
C ASN A 434 17.89 -3.78 19.72
N MET A 435 18.47 -4.44 18.71
CA MET A 435 19.36 -5.58 18.91
C MET A 435 20.82 -5.16 18.70
N LEU A 436 21.69 -5.46 19.66
CA LEU A 436 23.12 -5.20 19.55
C LEU A 436 23.74 -5.93 18.35
N LYS A 437 24.38 -5.17 17.45
CA LYS A 437 25.03 -5.70 16.25
C LYS A 437 26.54 -5.53 16.27
N TRP A 438 27.03 -4.50 16.95
CA TRP A 438 28.45 -4.18 16.99
C TRP A 438 28.77 -3.35 18.23
N GLY A 439 29.99 -3.48 18.75
CA GLY A 439 30.43 -2.80 19.96
C GLY A 439 30.06 -3.54 21.25
N PRO A 440 30.41 -2.96 22.42
CA PRO A 440 31.15 -1.71 22.59
C PRO A 440 32.60 -1.83 22.11
N LYS A 441 33.11 -0.79 21.44
CA LYS A 441 34.52 -0.70 21.02
C LYS A 441 34.98 0.76 21.09
N SER A 442 36.16 0.95 21.67
CA SER A 442 36.80 2.26 21.78
C SER A 442 37.07 2.91 20.39
N MET A 443 36.70 4.18 20.26
CA MET A 443 36.83 5.03 19.06
C MET A 443 37.38 6.42 19.46
N ASN A 444 38.52 6.81 18.89
CA ASN A 444 39.07 8.18 19.01
C ASN A 444 38.81 9.02 17.75
N ASP A 445 39.03 10.33 17.83
CA ASP A 445 39.06 11.22 16.68
C ASP A 445 39.92 10.68 15.52
N GLY A 446 39.29 10.46 14.38
CA GLY A 446 39.93 9.95 13.16
C GLY A 446 39.89 8.42 13.03
N ASP A 447 39.49 7.68 14.07
CA ASP A 447 39.38 6.23 13.99
C ASP A 447 38.32 5.81 12.97
N THR A 448 38.61 4.72 12.26
CA THR A 448 37.63 4.03 11.41
C THR A 448 37.63 2.54 11.71
N LYS A 449 36.44 1.95 11.87
CA LYS A 449 36.28 0.51 12.08
C LYS A 449 35.53 -0.10 10.90
N ASP A 450 36.01 -1.26 10.43
CA ASP A 450 35.31 -2.09 9.46
C ASP A 450 34.10 -2.76 10.15
N LEU A 451 32.92 -2.62 9.55
CA LEU A 451 31.68 -3.21 10.03
C LEU A 451 31.20 -4.40 9.19
N SER A 452 31.92 -4.73 8.12
CA SER A 452 31.52 -5.79 7.19
C SER A 452 31.47 -7.19 7.81
N GLU A 453 32.17 -7.41 8.92
CA GLU A 453 32.16 -8.68 9.67
C GLU A 453 30.81 -8.97 10.36
N ILE A 454 29.96 -7.96 10.55
CA ILE A 454 28.62 -8.11 11.16
C ILE A 454 27.72 -9.00 10.29
N GLY A 455 28.01 -9.09 8.98
CA GLY A 455 27.16 -9.75 8.01
C GLY A 455 25.91 -8.94 7.66
N ALA A 456 25.09 -9.51 6.77
CA ALA A 456 23.86 -8.88 6.32
C ALA A 456 22.81 -8.81 7.45
N ILE A 457 22.22 -7.64 7.65
CA ILE A 457 21.06 -7.43 8.53
C ILE A 457 19.81 -7.52 7.68
N GLU A 458 19.06 -8.61 7.82
CA GLU A 458 17.78 -8.77 7.15
C GLU A 458 16.73 -7.80 7.71
N PHE A 459 15.95 -7.18 6.82
CA PHE A 459 14.80 -6.37 7.20
C PHE A 459 13.67 -6.44 6.17
N HIS A 460 12.45 -6.23 6.66
CA HIS A 460 11.25 -6.05 5.84
C HIS A 460 10.70 -4.64 6.12
N GLY A 461 10.43 -3.87 5.06
CA GLY A 461 10.07 -2.47 5.22
C GLY A 461 11.29 -1.62 5.61
N SER A 462 11.54 -1.40 6.89
CA SER A 462 12.64 -0.54 7.34
C SER A 462 13.44 -1.14 8.49
N VAL A 463 14.71 -0.77 8.59
CA VAL A 463 15.55 -1.03 9.76
C VAL A 463 16.01 0.31 10.35
N ARG A 464 15.85 0.45 11.67
CA ARG A 464 16.39 1.57 12.43
C ARG A 464 17.74 1.16 12.99
N LEU A 465 18.77 1.97 12.75
CA LEU A 465 20.06 1.86 13.41
C LEU A 465 20.19 2.97 14.44
N ASP A 466 20.63 2.62 15.64
CA ASP A 466 20.93 3.55 16.72
C ASP A 466 22.40 3.39 17.13
N LEU A 467 23.10 4.51 17.28
CA LEU A 467 24.49 4.57 17.73
C LEU A 467 24.53 5.17 19.13
N TYR A 468 25.32 4.55 20.00
CA TYR A 468 25.48 4.95 21.39
C TYR A 468 26.94 4.99 21.78
N ASP A 469 27.24 5.82 22.77
CA ASP A 469 28.44 5.72 23.59
C ASP A 469 28.12 4.95 24.88
N GLN A 470 29.07 4.18 25.41
CA GLN A 470 28.91 3.49 26.68
C GLN A 470 29.82 4.14 27.72
N ASP A 471 29.26 4.97 28.58
CA ASP A 471 30.07 5.63 29.59
C ASP A 471 30.68 4.65 30.62
N GLY A 472 31.96 4.89 30.90
CA GLY A 472 32.80 4.04 31.73
C GLY A 472 32.43 4.05 33.22
N SER A 473 31.52 3.18 33.64
CA SER A 473 31.44 2.58 34.99
C SER A 473 31.25 3.50 36.22
N ILE A 474 30.96 4.80 36.05
CA ILE A 474 30.48 5.63 37.16
C ILE A 474 28.99 5.37 37.32
N PRO A 475 28.49 4.99 38.50
CA PRO A 475 27.06 4.70 38.68
C PRO A 475 26.23 5.99 38.66
N SER A 476 25.95 6.56 37.48
CA SER A 476 24.73 7.32 37.12
C SER A 476 24.78 8.01 35.74
N ASP A 477 25.72 7.70 34.84
CA ASP A 477 25.59 8.10 33.43
C ASP A 477 24.84 7.01 32.66
N ASP A 478 23.83 7.41 31.90
CA ASP A 478 23.10 6.53 30.99
C ASP A 478 23.85 6.59 29.65
N ASP A 479 24.03 5.46 28.95
CA ASP A 479 24.65 5.39 27.61
C ASP A 479 24.15 6.51 26.68
N ASP A 480 25.04 7.38 26.20
CA ASP A 480 24.69 8.57 25.43
C ASP A 480 24.24 8.23 24.01
N HIS A 481 23.14 8.85 23.55
CA HIS A 481 22.52 8.54 22.26
C HIS A 481 23.07 9.42 21.15
N LEU A 482 24.19 8.98 20.58
CA LEU A 482 24.90 9.67 19.49
C LEU A 482 24.06 9.85 18.20
N GLY A 483 23.00 9.05 18.02
CA GLY A 483 21.92 9.32 17.07
C GLY A 483 21.35 8.09 16.38
N HIS A 484 20.53 8.30 15.35
CA HIS A 484 19.88 7.19 14.63
C HIS A 484 19.70 7.45 13.13
N VAL A 485 19.46 6.38 12.37
CA VAL A 485 19.06 6.42 10.95
C VAL A 485 17.99 5.37 10.67
N LEU A 486 16.98 5.75 9.86
CA LEU A 486 15.98 4.84 9.34
C LEU A 486 16.32 4.49 7.89
N ILE A 487 16.67 3.23 7.66
CA ILE A 487 16.99 2.70 6.34
C ILE A 487 15.76 1.99 5.79
N THR A 488 15.37 2.31 4.56
CA THR A 488 14.14 1.83 3.91
C THR A 488 14.47 1.21 2.55
N PRO A 489 13.51 0.55 1.87
CA PRO A 489 13.76 -0.14 0.61
C PRO A 489 14.18 0.79 -0.53
N SER A 490 13.88 2.09 -0.43
CA SER A 490 14.30 3.08 -1.41
C SER A 490 15.82 3.24 -1.51
N ALA A 491 16.56 2.78 -0.50
CA ALA A 491 18.02 2.75 -0.49
C ALA A 491 18.60 1.59 -1.34
N ASN A 492 17.78 0.62 -1.75
CA ASN A 492 18.21 -0.54 -2.52
C ASN A 492 18.81 -0.13 -3.87
N GLY A 493 19.98 -0.69 -4.20
CA GLY A 493 20.62 -0.48 -5.52
C GLY A 493 21.25 0.91 -5.72
N LEU A 494 21.25 1.79 -4.71
CA LEU A 494 21.91 3.09 -4.77
C LEU A 494 23.44 3.01 -4.54
N GLY A 495 23.96 1.80 -4.29
CA GLY A 495 25.35 1.59 -3.89
C GLY A 495 25.62 2.04 -2.45
N THR A 496 26.89 2.29 -2.14
CA THR A 496 27.35 2.77 -0.83
C THR A 496 26.79 4.15 -0.52
N GLN A 497 26.13 4.26 0.62
CA GLN A 497 25.54 5.46 1.19
C GLN A 497 26.30 5.84 2.47
N GLY A 498 26.19 7.10 2.87
CA GLY A 498 26.80 7.63 4.08
C GLY A 498 25.77 8.36 4.95
N HIS A 499 25.72 8.04 6.25
CA HIS A 499 24.89 8.75 7.23
C HIS A 499 25.76 9.33 8.35
N ARG A 500 25.46 10.56 8.77
CA ARG A 500 26.20 11.24 9.84
C ARG A 500 25.41 11.25 11.14
N PHE A 501 26.04 10.77 12.21
CA PHE A 501 25.54 10.93 13.58
C PHE A 501 26.18 12.17 14.20
N LYS A 502 25.39 12.95 14.93
CA LYS A 502 25.76 14.26 15.49
C LYS A 502 25.15 14.51 16.87
N GLY A 503 24.71 13.45 17.55
CA GLY A 503 24.18 13.53 18.92
C GLY A 503 25.30 13.81 19.90
N ASP A 504 24.96 14.50 20.98
CA ASP A 504 25.79 14.67 22.16
C ASP A 504 27.22 15.18 21.88
N GLY A 505 27.35 16.04 20.86
CA GLY A 505 28.64 16.67 20.51
C GLY A 505 29.58 15.79 19.68
N ALA A 506 29.34 14.48 19.59
CA ALA A 506 30.14 13.58 18.78
C ALA A 506 29.79 13.66 17.28
N HIS A 507 30.74 13.30 16.41
CA HIS A 507 30.58 13.31 14.96
C HIS A 507 31.04 12.00 14.31
N TYR A 508 30.08 11.16 13.89
CA TYR A 508 30.36 9.90 13.20
C TYR A 508 29.84 9.87 11.76
N LEU A 509 30.48 9.07 10.90
CA LEU A 509 29.98 8.71 9.57
C LEU A 509 29.90 7.19 9.43
N LEU A 510 28.69 6.69 9.25
CA LEU A 510 28.41 5.31 8.88
C LEU A 510 28.30 5.18 7.37
N LYS A 511 29.05 4.25 6.78
CA LYS A 511 28.87 3.81 5.40
C LYS A 511 28.13 2.48 5.35
N TYR A 512 27.16 2.36 4.46
CA TYR A 512 26.32 1.17 4.30
C TYR A 512 25.75 1.04 2.88
N HIS A 513 25.25 -0.12 2.50
CA HIS A 513 24.40 -0.28 1.30
C HIS A 513 23.25 -1.26 1.56
N VAL A 514 22.24 -1.21 0.68
CA VAL A 514 21.06 -2.08 0.75
C VAL A 514 20.96 -2.91 -0.53
N GLY A 515 20.77 -4.22 -0.36
CA GLY A 515 20.44 -5.17 -1.42
C GLY A 515 19.06 -5.79 -1.21
N GLN A 516 18.40 -6.19 -2.29
CA GLN A 516 17.15 -6.95 -2.24
C GLN A 516 17.46 -8.44 -2.06
N ARG A 517 16.84 -9.06 -1.07
CA ARG A 517 16.88 -10.51 -0.86
C ARG A 517 15.92 -11.16 -1.84
N SER A 518 16.46 -11.85 -2.84
CA SER A 518 15.68 -12.57 -3.86
C SER A 518 14.84 -13.69 -3.22
N THR A 519 13.51 -13.57 -3.21
CA THR A 519 12.59 -14.58 -2.64
C THR A 519 11.97 -15.54 -3.66
N GLU A 520 12.17 -15.40 -4.97
CA GLU A 520 11.71 -16.37 -5.97
C GLU A 520 12.71 -16.53 -7.12
N ASP A 521 13.05 -17.79 -7.41
CA ASP A 521 13.90 -18.21 -8.52
C ASP A 521 13.02 -18.35 -9.78
N PRO A 522 13.16 -17.44 -10.76
CA PRO A 522 13.24 -17.88 -12.13
C PRO A 522 14.49 -17.27 -12.76
N ILE A 523 15.50 -18.13 -12.94
CA ILE A 523 16.78 -17.90 -13.64
C ILE A 523 17.88 -17.31 -12.75
N ASN A 524 18.30 -18.12 -11.77
CA ASN A 524 19.70 -18.32 -11.38
C ASN A 524 20.69 -18.22 -12.57
N SER A 525 21.17 -17.02 -12.89
CA SER A 525 22.50 -16.88 -13.49
C SER A 525 23.45 -16.48 -12.39
N GLU A 526 23.92 -17.49 -11.66
CA GLU A 526 25.07 -17.41 -10.76
C GLU A 526 26.20 -16.67 -11.49
N CYS A 527 26.49 -15.44 -11.07
CA CYS A 527 27.56 -14.67 -11.69
C CYS A 527 28.90 -15.28 -11.30
N ARG A 528 29.85 -15.32 -12.22
CA ARG A 528 31.21 -15.78 -11.95
C ARG A 528 32.19 -14.66 -12.19
N LEU A 529 32.90 -14.27 -11.13
CA LEU A 529 34.01 -13.33 -11.20
C LEU A 529 35.23 -14.06 -11.78
N ARG A 530 35.69 -13.62 -12.94
CA ARG A 530 36.94 -14.07 -13.55
C ARG A 530 38.02 -13.01 -13.33
N LEU A 531 39.04 -13.33 -12.55
CA LEU A 531 40.23 -12.50 -12.40
C LEU A 531 41.14 -12.68 -13.61
N ILE A 532 41.66 -11.58 -14.18
CA ILE A 532 42.44 -11.61 -15.42
C ILE A 532 43.90 -11.25 -15.15
N SER A 533 44.16 -10.10 -14.54
CA SER A 533 45.53 -9.67 -14.27
C SER A 533 45.61 -8.66 -13.14
N LEU A 534 46.71 -8.68 -12.39
CA LEU A 534 47.08 -7.63 -11.45
C LEU A 534 48.36 -6.95 -11.93
N LYS A 535 48.31 -5.65 -12.18
CA LYS A 535 49.47 -4.85 -12.57
C LYS A 535 49.90 -3.95 -11.41
N CYS A 536 51.16 -4.05 -11.01
CA CYS A 536 51.79 -3.11 -10.08
C CYS A 536 52.30 -1.89 -10.86
N HIS A 537 51.98 -0.70 -10.39
CA HIS A 537 52.52 0.56 -10.89
C HIS A 537 53.54 1.17 -9.92
N GLU A 538 53.27 1.03 -8.62
CA GLU A 538 54.10 1.53 -7.51
C GLU A 538 54.04 0.47 -6.39
N THR A 539 55.21 0.03 -5.93
CA THR A 539 55.44 -0.82 -4.76
C THR A 539 55.52 0.06 -3.52
N GLU A 540 55.10 -0.46 -2.38
CA GLU A 540 55.30 0.22 -1.10
C GLU A 540 56.79 0.32 -0.73
N ASP A 541 57.51 -0.77 -1.00
CA ASP A 541 58.92 -0.91 -0.64
C ASP A 541 59.86 0.05 -1.38
N VAL A 542 60.69 0.78 -0.62
CA VAL A 542 61.81 1.58 -1.15
C VAL A 542 62.87 0.68 -1.79
N THR A 543 63.03 -0.54 -1.28
CA THR A 543 63.94 -1.56 -1.82
C THR A 543 63.33 -2.94 -1.68
N GLY A 544 62.64 -3.43 -2.71
CA GLY A 544 61.99 -4.73 -2.60
C GLY A 544 60.96 -4.96 -3.68
N SER A 545 60.27 -6.07 -3.56
CA SER A 545 59.08 -6.39 -4.34
C SER A 545 57.98 -6.75 -3.37
N ASP A 546 56.81 -6.13 -3.51
CA ASP A 546 55.59 -6.49 -2.80
C ASP A 546 55.27 -7.98 -3.00
N HIS A 547 54.86 -8.68 -1.96
CA HIS A 547 54.37 -10.06 -1.97
C HIS A 547 52.84 -10.12 -2.05
N ALA A 548 52.27 -9.34 -2.98
CA ALA A 548 50.83 -9.19 -3.14
C ALA A 548 50.00 -10.49 -3.09
N TYR A 549 48.86 -10.44 -2.41
CA TYR A 549 47.84 -11.50 -2.40
C TYR A 549 46.40 -10.95 -2.37
N LEU A 550 45.45 -11.75 -2.83
CA LEU A 550 44.04 -11.39 -2.96
C LEU A 550 43.16 -12.29 -2.10
N HIS A 551 42.36 -11.67 -1.24
CA HIS A 551 41.21 -12.30 -0.60
C HIS A 551 39.95 -11.98 -1.38
N VAL A 552 39.08 -12.98 -1.54
CA VAL A 552 37.74 -12.79 -2.11
C VAL A 552 36.73 -13.32 -1.12
N ASN A 553 35.90 -12.42 -0.58
CA ASN A 553 35.05 -12.66 0.59
C ASN A 553 35.84 -13.33 1.73
N ASN A 554 36.98 -12.74 2.10
CA ASN A 554 37.89 -13.21 3.17
C ASN A 554 38.54 -14.58 2.92
N ILE A 555 38.47 -15.13 1.71
CA ILE A 555 39.15 -16.38 1.35
C ILE A 555 40.33 -16.04 0.43
N LEU A 556 41.55 -16.46 0.80
CA LEU A 556 42.72 -16.36 -0.06
C LEU A 556 42.50 -17.09 -1.39
N LYS A 557 42.55 -16.35 -2.49
CA LYS A 557 42.36 -16.89 -3.86
C LYS A 557 43.62 -16.85 -4.70
N TRP A 558 44.53 -15.93 -4.42
CA TRP A 558 45.76 -15.76 -5.17
C TRP A 558 46.83 -15.11 -4.30
N GLY A 559 48.10 -15.46 -4.53
CA GLY A 559 49.23 -14.97 -3.73
C GLY A 559 49.53 -15.83 -2.49
N PRO A 560 50.50 -15.43 -1.66
CA PRO A 560 51.42 -14.29 -1.86
C PRO A 560 52.42 -14.53 -3.00
N ARG A 561 52.70 -13.47 -3.78
CA ARG A 561 53.66 -13.52 -4.91
C ARG A 561 54.34 -12.17 -5.12
N ALA A 562 55.67 -12.19 -5.11
CA ALA A 562 56.51 -11.06 -5.49
C ALA A 562 56.02 -10.34 -6.77
N ILE A 563 55.85 -9.03 -6.76
CA ILE A 563 55.52 -8.19 -7.92
C ILE A 563 56.23 -6.84 -7.78
N ASN A 564 56.94 -6.40 -8.82
CA ASN A 564 57.69 -5.14 -8.82
C ASN A 564 57.00 -4.07 -9.67
N ASN A 565 57.44 -2.82 -9.54
CA ASN A 565 57.05 -1.70 -10.39
C ASN A 565 57.00 -2.04 -11.88
N GLY A 566 55.83 -1.84 -12.48
CA GLY A 566 55.55 -2.09 -13.89
C GLY A 566 55.30 -3.56 -14.25
N GLN A 567 55.47 -4.50 -13.33
CA GLN A 567 55.18 -5.92 -13.58
C GLN A 567 53.67 -6.19 -13.57
N THR A 568 53.28 -7.23 -14.31
CA THR A 568 51.90 -7.71 -14.37
C THR A 568 51.89 -9.20 -14.08
N ARG A 569 51.02 -9.63 -13.17
CA ARG A 569 50.76 -11.02 -12.84
C ARG A 569 49.48 -11.47 -13.52
N ASP A 570 49.56 -12.64 -14.16
CA ASP A 570 48.43 -13.32 -14.77
C ASP A 570 47.61 -14.02 -13.68
N LEU A 571 46.30 -13.72 -13.65
CA LEU A 571 45.34 -14.29 -12.72
C LEU A 571 44.38 -15.28 -13.39
N THR A 572 44.50 -15.52 -14.70
CA THR A 572 43.57 -16.38 -15.45
C THR A 572 43.58 -17.85 -15.00
N GLY A 573 44.58 -18.26 -14.23
CA GLY A 573 44.62 -19.57 -13.57
C GLY A 573 43.85 -19.66 -12.26
N VAL A 574 43.29 -18.56 -11.75
CA VAL A 574 42.37 -18.57 -10.60
C VAL A 574 40.99 -19.00 -11.10
N GLU A 575 40.44 -20.07 -10.53
CA GLU A 575 39.11 -20.55 -10.88
C GLU A 575 38.06 -19.44 -10.70
N PRO A 576 37.13 -19.26 -11.66
CA PRO A 576 36.08 -18.25 -11.55
C PRO A 576 35.27 -18.40 -10.26
N ILE A 577 35.01 -17.28 -9.60
CA ILE A 577 34.45 -17.26 -8.25
C ILE A 577 32.97 -16.90 -8.35
N SER A 578 32.11 -17.82 -7.91
CA SER A 578 30.67 -17.62 -7.91
C SER A 578 30.23 -16.57 -6.90
N PHE A 579 29.31 -15.70 -7.32
CA PHE A 579 28.60 -14.77 -6.47
C PHE A 579 27.23 -14.44 -7.05
N ARG A 580 26.35 -13.86 -6.23
CA ARG A 580 24.97 -13.56 -6.63
C ARG A 580 24.79 -12.10 -7.00
N ASP A 581 25.03 -11.21 -6.04
CA ASP A 581 24.76 -9.78 -6.21
C ASP A 581 26.04 -8.96 -6.17
N THR A 582 26.82 -9.12 -5.12
CA THR A 582 28.12 -8.47 -4.97
C THR A 582 29.18 -9.47 -4.50
N ILE A 583 30.43 -9.16 -4.77
CA ILE A 583 31.59 -9.89 -4.28
C ILE A 583 32.67 -8.90 -3.86
N ARG A 584 33.23 -9.08 -2.66
CA ARG A 584 34.30 -8.25 -2.12
C ARG A 584 35.66 -8.85 -2.49
N ILE A 585 36.55 -8.01 -2.98
CA ILE A 585 37.97 -8.34 -3.19
C ILE A 585 38.79 -7.42 -2.29
N ASP A 586 39.75 -7.99 -1.58
CA ASP A 586 40.74 -7.28 -0.79
C ASP A 586 42.14 -7.62 -1.33
N LEU A 587 42.97 -6.60 -1.48
CA LEU A 587 44.37 -6.73 -1.87
C LEU A 587 45.24 -6.40 -0.67
N TYR A 588 46.22 -7.25 -0.43
CA TYR A 588 47.19 -7.13 0.66
C TYR A 588 48.61 -7.27 0.13
N ASP A 589 49.57 -6.76 0.91
CA ASP A 589 50.99 -7.09 0.81
C ASP A 589 51.42 -7.98 1.99
N GLU A 590 52.33 -8.93 1.76
CA GLU A 590 52.92 -9.77 2.82
C GLU A 590 54.34 -9.28 3.09
N ASP A 591 54.54 -8.64 4.24
CA ASP A 591 55.87 -8.18 4.65
C ASP A 591 56.75 -9.35 5.05
N THR A 592 57.74 -9.63 4.21
CA THR A 592 58.73 -10.69 4.47
C THR A 592 59.85 -10.25 5.42
N GLY A 593 59.74 -9.07 6.03
CA GLY A 593 60.70 -8.46 6.95
C GLY A 593 60.44 -8.82 8.42
N SER A 594 61.48 -9.26 9.14
CA SER A 594 61.39 -9.74 10.53
C SER A 594 61.15 -8.63 11.59
N TRP A 595 60.52 -7.51 11.24
CA TRP A 595 60.34 -6.34 12.12
C TRP A 595 58.89 -5.81 12.15
N PHE A 596 57.92 -6.69 12.43
CA PHE A 596 56.65 -6.39 13.13
C PHE A 596 55.59 -5.47 12.48
N ASP A 597 55.44 -5.41 11.17
CA ASP A 597 54.14 -5.06 10.56
C ASP A 597 53.27 -6.31 10.40
N GLU A 598 51.96 -6.10 10.52
CA GLU A 598 50.93 -7.06 10.11
C GLU A 598 50.72 -6.87 8.61
N ASP A 599 50.41 -7.93 7.85
CA ASP A 599 50.19 -7.84 6.39
C ASP A 599 49.36 -6.60 5.98
N ASP A 600 49.95 -5.71 5.18
CA ASP A 600 49.35 -4.40 4.88
C ASP A 600 48.15 -4.52 3.94
N HIS A 601 47.00 -4.02 4.39
CA HIS A 601 45.79 -3.95 3.58
C HIS A 601 45.88 -2.76 2.61
N ILE A 602 46.24 -3.06 1.35
CA ILE A 602 46.40 -2.04 0.31
C ILE A 602 45.04 -1.39 -0.04
N ASP A 603 44.04 -2.17 -0.45
CA ASP A 603 42.73 -1.62 -0.83
C ASP A 603 41.66 -2.72 -0.95
N LYS A 604 40.39 -2.31 -1.10
CA LYS A 604 39.26 -3.21 -1.36
C LYS A 604 38.33 -2.71 -2.46
N GLU A 605 37.70 -3.65 -3.15
CA GLU A 605 36.71 -3.37 -4.21
C GLU A 605 35.46 -4.25 -4.04
N ILE A 606 34.29 -3.65 -4.24
CA ILE A 606 33.02 -4.37 -4.31
C ILE A 606 32.57 -4.44 -5.76
N ILE A 607 32.60 -5.64 -6.33
CA ILE A 607 32.13 -5.90 -7.70
C ILE A 607 30.68 -6.32 -7.64
N SER A 608 29.85 -5.73 -8.50
CA SER A 608 28.42 -6.02 -8.58
C SER A 608 28.08 -6.87 -9.82
N LYS A 609 26.99 -7.64 -9.75
CA LYS A 609 26.37 -8.31 -10.91
C LYS A 609 26.01 -7.34 -12.03
N ALA A 610 25.86 -6.04 -11.74
CA ALA A 610 25.65 -5.02 -12.75
C ALA A 610 26.83 -4.92 -13.74
N ASP A 611 28.02 -5.43 -13.38
CA ASP A 611 29.15 -5.55 -14.28
C ASP A 611 29.06 -6.75 -15.23
N ALA A 612 28.05 -7.63 -15.08
CA ALA A 612 27.90 -8.82 -15.91
C ALA A 612 27.74 -8.47 -17.39
N ASN A 613 28.44 -9.20 -18.26
CA ASN A 613 28.46 -9.00 -19.72
C ASN A 613 28.90 -7.61 -20.21
N LEU A 614 29.45 -6.76 -19.34
CA LEU A 614 30.05 -5.49 -19.76
C LEU A 614 31.49 -5.64 -20.26
N GLY A 615 31.96 -6.88 -20.42
CA GLY A 615 33.31 -7.24 -20.81
C GLY A 615 34.33 -7.03 -19.69
N VAL A 616 35.60 -6.94 -20.07
CA VAL A 616 36.70 -6.73 -19.13
C VAL A 616 36.63 -5.33 -18.51
N LYS A 617 36.66 -5.30 -17.18
CA LYS A 617 36.73 -4.09 -16.36
C LYS A 617 38.11 -3.92 -15.76
N GLU A 618 38.42 -2.68 -15.39
CA GLU A 618 39.64 -2.33 -14.67
C GLU A 618 39.28 -1.55 -13.41
N ARG A 619 39.95 -1.87 -12.30
CA ARG A 619 39.88 -1.13 -11.04
C ARG A 619 41.26 -0.80 -10.54
N LYS A 620 41.41 0.43 -10.04
CA LYS A 620 42.65 0.91 -9.44
C LYS A 620 42.53 0.70 -7.94
N LEU A 621 43.51 0.00 -7.39
CA LEU A 621 43.62 -0.29 -5.96
C LEU A 621 44.81 0.52 -5.46
N LYS A 622 44.60 1.42 -4.50
CA LYS A 622 45.66 2.32 -4.01
C LYS A 622 45.53 2.53 -2.50
N GLY A 623 46.52 2.06 -1.78
CA GLY A 623 46.76 2.33 -0.37
C GLY A 623 48.20 1.98 -0.02
N ASP A 624 48.62 2.40 1.17
CA ASP A 624 49.97 2.23 1.72
C ASP A 624 51.14 2.51 0.77
N GLY A 625 51.08 3.64 0.07
CA GLY A 625 52.13 4.00 -0.89
C GLY A 625 52.18 3.12 -2.16
N ALA A 626 51.49 1.99 -2.20
CA ALA A 626 51.41 1.11 -3.35
C ALA A 626 50.25 1.47 -4.30
N SER A 627 50.38 1.09 -5.58
CA SER A 627 49.34 1.32 -6.59
C SER A 627 49.24 0.19 -7.60
N TYR A 628 48.03 -0.34 -7.73
CA TYR A 628 47.72 -1.49 -8.55
C TYR A 628 46.58 -1.24 -9.53
N THR A 629 46.51 -2.05 -10.58
CA THR A 629 45.32 -2.17 -11.42
C THR A 629 44.93 -3.63 -11.57
N LEU A 630 43.73 -3.94 -11.07
CA LEU A 630 43.09 -5.23 -11.22
C LEU A 630 42.21 -5.22 -12.48
N LYS A 631 42.43 -6.20 -13.37
CA LYS A 631 41.50 -6.51 -14.46
C LYS A 631 40.66 -7.72 -14.11
N TYR A 632 39.36 -7.62 -14.32
CA TYR A 632 38.41 -8.70 -14.08
C TYR A 632 37.28 -8.67 -15.11
N GLU A 633 36.47 -9.72 -15.11
CA GLU A 633 35.22 -9.79 -15.85
C GLU A 633 34.17 -10.51 -15.03
N VAL A 634 32.91 -10.07 -15.15
CA VAL A 634 31.76 -10.74 -14.55
C VAL A 634 31.01 -11.51 -15.63
N LEU A 635 30.99 -12.83 -15.48
CA LEU A 635 30.31 -13.77 -16.37
C LEU A 635 28.93 -14.12 -15.80
N LEU A 636 27.97 -14.42 -16.67
CA LEU A 636 26.69 -15.05 -16.30
C LEU A 636 26.78 -16.59 -16.23
#